data_AF-A0A2V3YD56-F1
#
_entry.id   AF-A0A2V3YD56-F1
#
_cell.length_a   1.000
_cell.length_b   1.000
_cell.length_c   1.000
_cell.angle_alpha   90.00
_cell.angle_beta   90.00
_cell.angle_gamma   90.00
#
_symmetry.space_group_name_H-M   'P 1'
#
loop_
_entity.id
_entity.type
_entity.pdbx_description
1 polymer ?
#
loop_
_entity_poly.entity_id
_entity_poly.type
_entity_poly.pdbx_seq_one_letter_code
_entity_poly.pdbx_strand_id
1 'polypeptide(L)'
;MRIKRMASVPLLVHDPYFSIWSPADCLYDTDTAHWSGKEKRLYGHVTADGERFRFLGGEDGCPVIPQTSLEVTPTATTCTFENEKLRLSVRFLSPLLPEDPVLVSRPCTYIDFTVDRKQEVSVKIDFTITGDLVFDTPGKIIGGSHENETYHFHYGTMRKAFQTPLGHSGDRITIDWGDMILASEDEAVTIFFDPDYSLLKASAELGTDQTACTVIAAYDDLLSIFYFGSWQKAYWTTRYETIFDAVGESFRDREEVTEKAEAFDRSLEEQARSTGGADYAFLCSISYRQVMAAHKLIADQEGNLVFLSKENDSNGCTGTVDISYPSAPMFLLFNPEYVKAMLRPVFRFAGCPVWEYDFAPHDVGRYPYAAGQVYGLGKEGENREFCYDNGAIFPFYYEYPAGLSVYDVRDQMPVEESGNMMILTAAVCELERSGAFAAPYYEVLKTWAGYLLAYGEDPGEQLCTDDFAGHLAHNVNLSAKAVMGIEAFSRIAACLGEEEEAKKYHEEAVRMAQSWEKRSAAGDHYRLTFDCEESWSLKYNLVWDHFFGSGLFKPEVFEKETAFYLKKTSTFGVPLDSRKTYTKSDWILWCASFAPDREAFYRLTAPVAEYARSTEDRVPFSDWYDAESGRYCHFIGRSVQGGIYMPMLIENRKKKQEA
;
A
#
# COMPACT_ATOMS: atom_id res chain seq x y z
N MET A 1 13.43 12.14 7.95
CA MET A 1 14.44 12.75 7.05
C MET A 1 13.95 14.08 6.46
N ARG A 2 14.81 15.11 6.36
CA ARG A 2 14.50 16.34 5.61
C ARG A 2 14.45 16.08 4.12
N ILE A 3 13.38 16.53 3.47
CA ILE A 3 13.20 16.42 2.01
C ILE A 3 12.93 17.80 1.43
N LYS A 4 13.44 18.03 0.21
CA LYS A 4 13.21 19.31 -0.49
C LYS A 4 11.85 19.36 -1.16
N ARG A 5 11.37 18.20 -1.62
CA ARG A 5 10.18 18.07 -2.45
C ARG A 5 9.66 16.63 -2.42
N MET A 6 8.34 16.49 -2.50
CA MET A 6 7.60 15.25 -2.73
C MET A 6 6.39 15.58 -3.60
N ALA A 7 5.97 14.65 -4.46
CA ALA A 7 4.82 14.83 -5.35
C ALA A 7 3.52 15.15 -4.59
N SER A 8 3.24 14.39 -3.52
CA SER A 8 2.11 14.59 -2.63
C SER A 8 2.49 14.16 -1.21
N VAL A 9 2.26 15.01 -0.22
CA VAL A 9 2.72 14.82 1.17
C VAL A 9 1.63 14.11 2.00
N PRO A 10 1.91 12.98 2.67
CA PRO A 10 0.93 12.28 3.51
C PRO A 10 0.64 13.06 4.80
N LEU A 11 -0.63 13.31 5.09
CA LEU A 11 -1.07 14.04 6.29
C LEU A 11 -1.90 13.16 7.24
N LEU A 12 -3.07 12.69 6.79
CA LEU A 12 -3.94 11.80 7.58
C LEU A 12 -4.08 10.47 6.82
N VAL A 13 -3.27 9.46 7.15
CA VAL A 13 -3.10 8.27 6.30
C VAL A 13 -3.19 6.99 7.14
N HIS A 14 -4.29 6.24 6.98
CA HIS A 14 -4.58 5.02 7.75
C HIS A 14 -5.07 3.85 6.88
N ASP A 15 -6.00 4.08 5.96
CA ASP A 15 -6.59 3.05 5.10
C ASP A 15 -7.13 3.64 3.78
N PRO A 16 -7.66 2.83 2.83
CA PRO A 16 -8.06 3.32 1.51
C PRO A 16 -9.17 4.39 1.50
N TYR A 17 -9.86 4.61 2.62
CA TYR A 17 -10.89 5.63 2.76
C TYR A 17 -10.46 6.81 3.63
N PHE A 18 -9.64 6.58 4.66
CA PHE A 18 -9.05 7.64 5.47
C PHE A 18 -7.57 7.87 5.09
N SER A 19 -7.37 8.53 3.95
CA SER A 19 -6.05 8.76 3.34
C SER A 19 -6.01 10.10 2.60
N ILE A 20 -5.58 11.13 3.32
CA ILE A 20 -5.56 12.55 2.93
C ILE A 20 -4.12 13.05 2.77
N TRP A 21 -3.88 13.72 1.65
CA TRP A 21 -2.57 14.13 1.17
C TRP A 21 -2.59 15.61 0.76
N SER A 22 -1.42 16.26 0.80
CA SER A 22 -1.21 17.58 0.22
C SER A 22 -0.50 17.46 -1.13
N PRO A 23 -1.18 17.70 -2.26
CA PRO A 23 -0.61 17.59 -3.60
C PRO A 23 0.22 18.84 -3.97
N ALA A 24 1.16 19.25 -3.11
CA ALA A 24 1.91 20.50 -3.22
C ALA A 24 3.32 20.44 -2.62
N ASP A 25 4.17 21.43 -2.95
CA ASP A 25 5.48 21.62 -2.34
C ASP A 25 5.36 22.27 -0.95
N CYS A 26 4.53 23.32 -0.84
CA CYS A 26 4.14 23.91 0.44
C CYS A 26 2.71 23.51 0.79
N LEU A 27 2.44 23.22 2.08
CA LEU A 27 1.12 22.78 2.52
C LEU A 27 -0.02 23.80 2.26
N TYR A 28 0.33 25.06 1.97
CA TYR A 28 -0.60 26.13 1.64
C TYR A 28 -0.71 26.43 0.12
N ASP A 29 -0.08 25.68 -0.77
CA ASP A 29 -0.15 26.01 -2.21
C ASP A 29 -1.50 25.59 -2.82
N THR A 30 -2.14 24.56 -2.28
CA THR A 30 -3.42 24.04 -2.77
C THR A 30 -4.19 23.30 -1.69
N ASP A 31 -5.44 22.96 -1.98
CA ASP A 31 -6.29 22.18 -1.11
C ASP A 31 -5.81 20.73 -1.02
N THR A 32 -5.95 20.13 0.17
CA THR A 32 -5.67 18.72 0.37
C THR A 32 -6.69 17.84 -0.34
N ALA A 33 -6.25 16.65 -0.73
CA ALA A 33 -7.05 15.69 -1.46
C ALA A 33 -6.92 14.29 -0.86
N HIS A 34 -7.96 13.48 -1.07
CA HIS A 34 -7.86 12.04 -0.93
C HIS A 34 -6.81 11.48 -1.91
N TRP A 35 -6.26 10.29 -1.67
CA TRP A 35 -5.33 9.65 -2.60
C TRP A 35 -5.88 9.55 -4.04
N SER A 36 -7.20 9.51 -4.20
CA SER A 36 -7.89 9.46 -5.50
C SER A 36 -7.97 10.81 -6.25
N GLY A 37 -7.51 11.89 -5.64
CA GLY A 37 -7.59 13.26 -6.16
C GLY A 37 -8.90 13.99 -5.85
N LYS A 38 -9.86 13.36 -5.17
CA LYS A 38 -11.08 14.05 -4.69
C LYS A 38 -10.70 15.01 -3.57
N GLU A 39 -11.19 16.25 -3.63
CA GLU A 39 -10.96 17.26 -2.60
C GLU A 39 -11.46 16.78 -1.23
N LYS A 40 -10.60 16.92 -0.22
CA LYS A 40 -10.84 16.60 1.19
C LYS A 40 -10.08 17.61 2.02
N ARG A 41 -10.70 18.76 2.30
CA ARG A 41 -9.94 19.97 2.64
C ARG A 41 -9.63 20.05 4.13
N LEU A 42 -8.36 20.33 4.39
CA LEU A 42 -7.79 20.69 5.67
C LEU A 42 -7.29 22.13 5.56
N TYR A 43 -7.62 22.97 6.54
CA TYR A 43 -7.09 24.32 6.65
C TYR A 43 -6.35 24.52 7.97
N GLY A 44 -5.28 25.31 7.92
CA GLY A 44 -4.50 25.66 9.08
C GLY A 44 -4.14 27.13 9.09
N HIS A 45 -4.42 27.81 10.19
CA HIS A 45 -4.06 29.22 10.41
C HIS A 45 -3.36 29.42 11.74
N VAL A 46 -2.39 30.32 11.74
CA VAL A 46 -1.77 30.85 12.96
C VAL A 46 -2.05 32.34 13.03
N THR A 47 -2.50 32.82 14.19
CA THR A 47 -2.72 34.24 14.45
C THR A 47 -1.73 34.71 15.49
N ALA A 48 -0.95 35.75 15.19
CA ALA A 48 0.01 36.38 16.09
C ALA A 48 -0.35 37.86 16.29
N ASP A 49 -0.77 38.23 17.50
CA ASP A 49 -1.28 39.58 17.84
C ASP A 49 -2.36 40.11 16.88
N GLY A 50 -3.31 39.23 16.51
CA GLY A 50 -4.42 39.56 15.63
C GLY A 50 -4.11 39.50 14.12
N GLU A 51 -2.84 39.36 13.73
CA GLU A 51 -2.49 39.09 12.33
C GLU A 51 -2.55 37.59 12.04
N ARG A 52 -3.40 37.21 11.09
CA ARG A 52 -3.66 35.80 10.74
C ARG A 52 -2.90 35.40 9.49
N PHE A 53 -2.21 34.26 9.57
CA PHE A 53 -1.43 33.65 8.50
C PHE A 53 -1.91 32.22 8.24
N ARG A 54 -1.98 31.83 6.97
CA ARG A 54 -2.30 30.47 6.53
C ARG A 54 -1.02 29.63 6.42
N PHE A 55 -1.08 28.40 6.92
CA PHE A 55 0.01 27.42 6.81
C PHE A 55 -0.41 26.12 6.11
N LEU A 56 -1.72 25.86 5.96
CA LEU A 56 -2.26 24.65 5.33
C LEU A 56 -3.58 24.95 4.59
N GLY A 57 -3.80 24.29 3.46
CA GLY A 57 -5.02 24.40 2.62
C GLY A 57 -4.87 25.43 1.50
N GLY A 58 -5.82 25.50 0.57
CA GLY A 58 -5.82 26.42 -0.58
C GLY A 58 -6.08 27.89 -0.21
N GLU A 59 -6.09 28.77 -1.22
CA GLU A 59 -6.23 30.22 -1.04
C GLU A 59 -7.58 30.63 -0.43
N ASP A 60 -7.52 31.43 0.64
CA ASP A 60 -8.69 31.89 1.40
C ASP A 60 -8.66 33.39 1.73
N GLY A 61 -7.72 34.13 1.11
CA GLY A 61 -7.49 35.55 1.35
C GLY A 61 -6.55 35.90 2.51
N CYS A 62 -6.12 34.94 3.34
CA CYS A 62 -5.09 35.17 4.35
C CYS A 62 -3.67 35.15 3.75
N PRO A 63 -2.74 36.01 4.20
CA PRO A 63 -1.33 35.87 3.85
C PRO A 63 -0.77 34.54 4.38
N VAL A 64 0.29 34.01 3.76
CA VAL A 64 0.92 32.76 4.21
C VAL A 64 2.04 33.03 5.23
N ILE A 65 2.25 32.08 6.15
CA ILE A 65 3.51 31.98 6.89
C ILE A 65 4.44 31.05 6.10
N PRO A 66 5.63 31.50 5.64
CA PRO A 66 6.46 30.71 4.72
C PRO A 66 6.88 29.35 5.30
N GLN A 67 6.73 28.28 4.52
CA GLN A 67 7.26 26.96 4.85
C GLN A 67 8.78 26.96 4.64
N THR A 68 9.53 26.57 5.66
CA THR A 68 11.00 26.55 5.67
C THR A 68 11.58 25.13 5.68
N SER A 69 10.81 24.14 6.11
CA SER A 69 11.24 22.74 6.15
C SER A 69 10.06 21.79 5.95
N LEU A 70 10.35 20.65 5.30
CA LEU A 70 9.50 19.47 5.20
C LEU A 70 10.33 18.25 5.58
N GLU A 71 9.87 17.51 6.59
CA GLU A 71 10.47 16.26 7.02
C GLU A 71 9.43 15.15 6.89
N VAL A 72 9.81 14.07 6.19
CA VAL A 72 8.99 12.88 6.07
C VAL A 72 9.79 11.71 6.64
N THR A 73 9.17 11.00 7.56
CA THR A 73 9.61 9.73 8.11
C THR A 73 8.57 8.66 7.76
N PRO A 74 8.89 7.37 7.96
CA PRO A 74 7.93 6.30 7.75
C PRO A 74 6.57 6.57 8.39
N THR A 75 6.54 6.99 9.67
CA THR A 75 5.28 7.20 10.42
C THR A 75 4.82 8.66 10.53
N ALA A 76 5.66 9.65 10.25
CA ALA A 76 5.32 11.06 10.48
C ALA A 76 5.70 12.03 9.36
N THR A 77 4.97 13.14 9.29
CA THR A 77 5.28 14.30 8.45
C THR A 77 5.41 15.51 9.36
N THR A 78 6.52 16.24 9.31
CA THR A 78 6.72 17.49 10.05
C THR A 78 7.00 18.65 9.09
N CYS A 79 6.21 19.71 9.18
CA CYS A 79 6.43 20.95 8.42
C CYS A 79 6.77 22.09 9.38
N THR A 80 7.73 22.91 9.01
CA THR A 80 8.10 24.11 9.79
C THR A 80 7.80 25.36 8.98
N PHE A 81 7.16 26.33 9.61
CA PHE A 81 6.76 27.61 9.06
C PHE A 81 7.36 28.74 9.90
N GLU A 82 7.86 29.79 9.27
CA GLU A 82 8.62 30.81 10.01
C GLU A 82 8.48 32.20 9.40
N ASN A 83 8.21 33.20 10.25
CA ASN A 83 8.25 34.61 9.91
C ASN A 83 9.10 35.38 10.96
N GLU A 84 9.01 36.71 10.99
CA GLU A 84 9.72 37.56 11.94
C GLU A 84 9.21 37.46 13.39
N LYS A 85 7.97 36.99 13.60
CA LYS A 85 7.32 36.91 14.92
C LYS A 85 7.51 35.55 15.58
N LEU A 86 7.40 34.46 14.84
CA LEU A 86 7.44 33.10 15.37
C LEU A 86 7.92 32.06 14.34
N ARG A 87 8.26 30.88 14.85
CA ARG A 87 8.38 29.63 14.12
C ARG A 87 7.29 28.67 14.62
N LEU A 88 6.52 28.11 13.71
CA LEU A 88 5.52 27.09 13.95
C LEU A 88 5.98 25.76 13.34
N SER A 89 6.02 24.70 14.12
CA SER A 89 6.17 23.33 13.64
C SER A 89 4.85 22.59 13.77
N VAL A 90 4.44 21.89 12.71
CA VAL A 90 3.23 21.06 12.65
C VAL A 90 3.64 19.64 12.29
N ARG A 91 3.38 18.67 13.17
CA ARG A 91 3.69 17.26 12.97
C ARG A 91 2.41 16.44 12.88
N PHE A 92 2.29 15.65 11.83
CA PHE A 92 1.25 14.65 11.61
C PHE A 92 1.86 13.25 11.82
N LEU A 93 1.50 12.58 12.90
CA LEU A 93 1.98 11.23 13.23
C LEU A 93 0.85 10.22 13.08
N SER A 94 1.01 9.28 12.15
CA SER A 94 0.16 8.09 11.98
C SER A 94 1.00 6.87 12.37
N PRO A 95 0.88 6.35 13.61
CA PRO A 95 1.80 5.37 14.17
C PRO A 95 1.51 3.95 13.67
N LEU A 96 1.62 3.72 12.36
CA LEU A 96 1.33 2.43 11.71
C LEU A 96 2.47 1.42 11.98
N LEU A 97 2.64 0.99 13.23
CA LEU A 97 3.72 0.10 13.68
C LEU A 97 3.41 -1.38 13.37
N PRO A 98 4.21 -2.05 12.54
CA PRO A 98 3.86 -3.37 11.98
C PRO A 98 3.89 -4.49 13.04
N GLU A 99 4.49 -4.27 14.20
CA GLU A 99 4.42 -5.20 15.34
C GLU A 99 3.08 -5.15 16.11
N ASP A 100 2.28 -4.10 15.93
CA ASP A 100 1.03 -3.89 16.66
C ASP A 100 -0.18 -3.71 15.70
N PRO A 101 -0.88 -4.81 15.36
CA PRO A 101 -2.04 -4.76 14.47
C PRO A 101 -3.21 -3.93 15.02
N VAL A 102 -3.36 -3.80 16.34
CA VAL A 102 -4.39 -2.95 16.94
C VAL A 102 -4.05 -1.49 16.68
N LEU A 103 -2.80 -1.09 16.86
CA LEU A 103 -2.35 0.27 16.60
C LEU A 103 -2.38 0.62 15.09
N VAL A 104 -1.98 -0.31 14.22
CA VAL A 104 -2.07 -0.15 12.75
C VAL A 104 -3.49 0.09 12.27
N SER A 105 -4.47 -0.54 12.92
CA SER A 105 -5.88 -0.34 12.57
C SER A 105 -6.55 0.82 13.32
N ARG A 106 -5.91 1.38 14.35
CA ARG A 106 -6.45 2.50 15.14
C ARG A 106 -6.40 3.78 14.30
N PRO A 107 -7.55 4.33 13.86
CA PRO A 107 -7.57 5.38 12.84
C PRO A 107 -7.37 6.77 13.45
N CYS A 108 -6.32 6.94 14.27
CA CYS A 108 -6.01 8.17 15.01
C CYS A 108 -4.69 8.76 14.53
N THR A 109 -4.72 10.00 14.03
CA THR A 109 -3.51 10.78 13.71
C THR A 109 -3.29 11.84 14.78
N TYR A 110 -2.10 11.88 15.35
CA TYR A 110 -1.69 12.97 16.23
C TYR A 110 -1.25 14.18 15.40
N ILE A 111 -1.78 15.35 15.71
CA ILE A 111 -1.43 16.62 15.09
C ILE A 111 -0.85 17.51 16.17
N ASP A 112 0.48 17.62 16.17
CA ASP A 112 1.22 18.38 17.16
C ASP A 112 1.57 19.75 16.61
N PHE A 113 1.21 20.78 17.36
CA PHE A 113 1.62 22.15 17.08
C PHE A 113 2.68 22.57 18.10
N THR A 114 3.81 23.08 17.64
CA THR A 114 4.86 23.64 18.50
C THR A 114 5.23 25.04 18.02
N VAL A 115 5.25 26.01 18.93
CA VAL A 115 5.51 27.42 18.67
C VAL A 115 6.78 27.86 19.39
N ASP A 116 7.73 28.36 18.61
CA ASP A 116 8.94 29.04 19.07
C ASP A 116 8.81 30.54 18.75
N ARG A 117 8.61 31.36 19.79
CA ARG A 117 8.35 32.80 19.68
C ARG A 117 9.65 33.57 19.56
N LYS A 118 9.76 34.41 18.52
CA LYS A 118 10.89 35.34 18.34
C LYS A 118 10.62 36.71 18.94
N GLN A 119 9.34 37.01 19.15
CA GLN A 119 8.83 38.23 19.75
C GLN A 119 7.77 37.85 20.79
N GLU A 120 7.55 38.72 21.78
CA GLU A 120 6.50 38.55 22.78
C GLU A 120 5.14 38.83 22.14
N VAL A 121 4.52 37.78 21.58
CA VAL A 121 3.25 37.84 20.85
C VAL A 121 2.29 36.78 21.39
N SER A 122 1.01 37.14 21.45
CA SER A 122 -0.05 36.19 21.73
C SER A 122 -0.33 35.35 20.48
N VAL A 123 -0.38 34.03 20.64
CA VAL A 123 -0.55 33.08 19.53
C VAL A 123 -1.85 32.29 19.67
N LYS A 124 -2.56 32.18 18.55
CA LYS A 124 -3.72 31.30 18.37
C LYS A 124 -3.50 30.42 17.15
N ILE A 125 -3.88 29.15 17.23
CA ILE A 125 -3.83 28.21 16.09
C ILE A 125 -5.23 27.69 15.81
N ASP A 126 -5.61 27.70 14.54
CA ASP A 126 -6.86 27.15 14.04
C ASP A 126 -6.56 26.00 13.07
N PHE A 127 -7.08 24.81 13.34
CA PHE A 127 -7.05 23.66 12.44
C PHE A 127 -8.48 23.26 12.09
N THR A 128 -8.81 23.18 10.81
CA THR A 128 -10.19 23.02 10.33
C THR A 128 -10.29 21.90 9.30
N ILE A 129 -11.34 21.10 9.41
CA ILE A 129 -11.71 20.04 8.46
C ILE A 129 -13.09 20.38 7.87
N THR A 130 -13.22 20.34 6.55
CA THR A 130 -14.49 20.62 5.86
C THR A 130 -15.35 19.37 5.66
N GLY A 131 -16.65 19.58 5.44
CA GLY A 131 -17.64 18.50 5.30
C GLY A 131 -17.40 17.53 4.14
N ASP A 132 -16.63 17.92 3.11
CA ASP A 132 -16.22 16.97 2.05
C ASP A 132 -15.39 15.80 2.56
N LEU A 133 -14.80 15.89 3.76
CA LEU A 133 -14.06 14.79 4.35
C LEU A 133 -14.93 13.57 4.71
N VAL A 134 -16.25 13.76 4.84
CA VAL A 134 -17.19 12.72 5.31
C VAL A 134 -18.20 12.28 4.25
N PHE A 135 -17.96 12.63 2.97
CA PHE A 135 -18.77 12.15 1.86
C PHE A 135 -17.98 11.95 0.58
N ASP A 136 -18.42 11.01 -0.25
CA ASP A 136 -18.11 10.94 -1.67
C ASP A 136 -19.13 11.75 -2.48
N THR A 137 -20.40 11.57 -2.14
CA THR A 137 -21.53 12.27 -2.74
C THR A 137 -22.08 13.33 -1.78
N PRO A 138 -22.15 14.62 -2.18
CA PRO A 138 -22.60 15.68 -1.29
C PRO A 138 -23.96 15.38 -0.63
N GLY A 139 -24.10 15.76 0.63
CA GLY A 139 -25.32 15.59 1.39
C GLY A 139 -25.37 16.52 2.60
N LYS A 140 -26.50 16.50 3.32
CA LYS A 140 -26.62 17.27 4.57
C LYS A 140 -25.57 16.79 5.57
N ILE A 141 -24.77 17.71 6.09
CA ILE A 141 -23.78 17.44 7.13
C ILE A 141 -24.38 17.79 8.49
N ILE A 142 -24.09 16.95 9.49
CA ILE A 142 -24.45 17.16 10.89
C ILE A 142 -23.24 16.83 11.76
N GLY A 143 -23.27 17.34 12.98
CA GLY A 143 -22.16 17.21 13.92
C GLY A 143 -22.52 17.80 15.27
N GLY A 144 -21.54 17.82 16.17
CA GLY A 144 -21.68 18.36 17.50
C GLY A 144 -20.33 18.51 18.20
N SER A 145 -20.36 19.14 19.37
CA SER A 145 -19.20 19.35 20.25
C SER A 145 -19.56 18.86 21.64
N HIS A 146 -18.66 18.11 22.27
CA HIS A 146 -18.93 17.34 23.47
C HIS A 146 -17.67 17.21 24.34
N GLU A 147 -17.89 16.81 25.59
CA GLU A 147 -16.84 16.42 26.52
C GLU A 147 -16.95 14.93 26.82
N ASN A 148 -15.81 14.25 26.93
CA ASN A 148 -15.71 12.86 27.37
C ASN A 148 -15.23 12.83 28.83
N GLU A 149 -16.14 12.55 29.75
CA GLU A 149 -15.83 12.51 31.18
C GLU A 149 -14.95 11.32 31.59
N THR A 150 -14.94 10.22 30.82
CA THR A 150 -14.22 8.98 31.16
C THR A 150 -12.72 9.08 30.88
N TYR A 151 -12.37 9.75 29.79
CA TYR A 151 -10.99 9.94 29.34
C TYR A 151 -10.52 11.39 29.45
N HIS A 152 -11.37 12.30 29.93
CA HIS A 152 -11.06 13.71 30.18
C HIS A 152 -10.55 14.48 28.95
N PHE A 153 -11.18 14.27 27.79
CA PHE A 153 -10.91 15.05 26.57
C PHE A 153 -12.19 15.70 26.06
N HIS A 154 -12.07 16.80 25.32
CA HIS A 154 -13.17 17.39 24.57
C HIS A 154 -13.03 17.04 23.09
N TYR A 155 -14.16 16.95 22.39
CA TYR A 155 -14.17 16.53 21.00
C TYR A 155 -15.34 17.14 20.24
N GLY A 156 -15.23 17.10 18.91
CA GLY A 156 -16.37 17.33 18.03
C GLY A 156 -16.44 16.27 16.96
N THR A 157 -17.65 16.08 16.44
CA THR A 157 -17.96 15.09 15.42
C THR A 157 -18.55 15.76 14.20
N MET A 158 -18.31 15.18 13.03
CA MET A 158 -18.90 15.59 11.76
C MET A 158 -19.19 14.37 10.91
N ARG A 159 -20.37 14.34 10.29
CA ARG A 159 -20.82 13.21 9.47
C ARG A 159 -21.85 13.63 8.42
N LYS A 160 -21.99 12.84 7.35
CA LYS A 160 -23.17 12.90 6.49
C LYS A 160 -24.40 12.42 7.25
N ALA A 161 -25.52 13.15 7.19
CA ALA A 161 -26.72 12.87 7.97
C ALA A 161 -27.45 11.59 7.52
N PHE A 162 -27.40 11.29 6.22
CA PHE A 162 -27.99 10.11 5.62
C PHE A 162 -26.88 9.26 5.04
N GLN A 163 -26.62 8.12 5.68
CA GLN A 163 -25.53 7.22 5.34
C GLN A 163 -26.09 5.87 4.92
N THR A 164 -25.41 5.25 3.97
CA THR A 164 -25.62 3.85 3.61
C THR A 164 -24.27 3.17 3.77
N PRO A 165 -23.92 2.69 4.98
CA PRO A 165 -22.65 2.02 5.20
C PRO A 165 -22.47 0.87 4.21
N LEU A 166 -21.29 0.83 3.58
CA LEU A 166 -20.97 -0.09 2.49
C LEU A 166 -21.93 0.04 1.29
N GLY A 167 -22.58 1.18 1.09
CA GLY A 167 -23.57 1.38 0.03
C GLY A 167 -23.02 1.40 -1.40
N HIS A 168 -21.69 1.34 -1.56
CA HIS A 168 -21.03 1.35 -2.86
C HIS A 168 -19.70 0.59 -2.83
N SER A 169 -19.25 0.12 -3.99
CA SER A 169 -17.90 -0.43 -4.18
C SER A 169 -17.24 0.13 -5.44
N GLY A 170 -15.92 0.20 -5.49
CA GLY A 170 -15.21 0.62 -6.69
C GLY A 170 -13.90 1.36 -6.47
N ASP A 171 -13.42 1.98 -7.54
CA ASP A 171 -12.16 2.72 -7.56
C ASP A 171 -12.37 4.22 -7.58
N ARG A 172 -11.41 4.99 -7.05
CA ARG A 172 -11.50 6.46 -6.88
C ARG A 172 -12.77 6.96 -6.18
N ILE A 173 -13.49 6.09 -5.47
CA ILE A 173 -14.62 6.43 -4.60
C ILE A 173 -14.09 6.56 -3.17
N THR A 174 -14.48 7.64 -2.48
CA THR A 174 -14.21 7.86 -1.06
C THR A 174 -15.35 7.33 -0.21
N ILE A 175 -15.21 7.38 1.10
CA ILE A 175 -16.26 6.92 2.00
C ILE A 175 -17.46 7.89 2.01
N ASP A 176 -18.68 7.34 2.08
CA ASP A 176 -19.96 8.09 2.19
C ASP A 176 -20.68 7.87 3.53
N TRP A 177 -19.98 7.28 4.49
CA TRP A 177 -20.48 6.93 5.82
C TRP A 177 -19.40 7.09 6.88
N GLY A 178 -19.79 6.92 8.15
CA GLY A 178 -18.91 7.10 9.29
C GLY A 178 -18.91 8.52 9.88
N ASP A 179 -17.98 8.73 10.79
CA ASP A 179 -17.86 9.91 11.63
C ASP A 179 -16.40 10.40 11.65
N MET A 180 -16.17 11.66 11.25
CA MET A 180 -14.90 12.35 11.48
C MET A 180 -14.92 12.97 12.88
N ILE A 181 -13.82 12.81 13.61
CA ILE A 181 -13.66 13.28 14.99
C ILE A 181 -12.39 14.13 15.09
N LEU A 182 -12.51 15.30 15.73
CA LEU A 182 -11.37 16.03 16.29
C LEU A 182 -11.48 15.96 17.80
N ALA A 183 -10.38 15.67 18.49
CA ALA A 183 -10.33 15.59 19.94
C ALA A 183 -9.05 16.25 20.50
N SER A 184 -9.12 16.74 21.74
CA SER A 184 -7.96 17.25 22.49
C SER A 184 -8.21 17.14 24.00
N GLU A 185 -7.15 16.88 24.77
CA GLU A 185 -7.14 16.97 26.24
C GLU A 185 -6.60 18.32 26.75
N ASP A 186 -6.03 19.14 25.85
CA ASP A 186 -5.41 20.41 26.19
C ASP A 186 -6.48 21.49 26.46
N GLU A 187 -6.50 22.06 27.67
CA GLU A 187 -7.47 23.07 28.09
C GLU A 187 -7.46 24.34 27.23
N ALA A 188 -6.34 24.64 26.55
CA ALA A 188 -6.25 25.78 25.65
C ALA A 188 -6.92 25.53 24.29
N VAL A 189 -7.25 24.27 23.99
CA VAL A 189 -7.94 23.89 22.76
C VAL A 189 -9.45 23.88 23.00
N THR A 190 -10.19 24.45 22.06
CA THR A 190 -11.65 24.31 21.96
C THR A 190 -11.98 23.67 20.63
N ILE A 191 -12.83 22.65 20.64
CA ILE A 191 -13.28 21.98 19.43
C ILE A 191 -14.75 22.25 19.20
N PHE A 192 -15.11 22.63 17.98
CA PHE A 192 -16.50 22.84 17.63
C PHE A 192 -16.86 22.47 16.19
N PHE A 193 -18.09 22.00 16.03
CA PHE A 193 -18.76 21.86 14.74
C PHE A 193 -19.53 23.14 14.39
N ASP A 194 -19.27 23.67 13.20
CA ASP A 194 -20.00 24.81 12.65
C ASP A 194 -20.98 24.30 11.56
N PRO A 195 -22.30 24.33 11.82
CA PRO A 195 -23.30 23.83 10.88
C PRO A 195 -23.49 24.72 9.66
N ASP A 196 -23.19 26.02 9.76
CA ASP A 196 -23.43 26.99 8.68
C ASP A 196 -22.39 26.80 7.56
N TYR A 197 -21.17 26.43 7.94
CA TYR A 197 -20.07 26.15 7.00
C TYR A 197 -19.78 24.66 6.83
N SER A 198 -20.47 23.78 7.57
CA SER A 198 -20.24 22.33 7.58
C SER A 198 -18.76 22.01 7.80
N LEU A 199 -18.19 22.53 8.88
CA LEU A 199 -16.79 22.31 9.24
C LEU A 199 -16.63 21.89 10.70
N LEU A 200 -15.54 21.18 10.97
CA LEU A 200 -15.10 20.80 12.29
C LEU A 200 -13.77 21.50 12.57
N LYS A 201 -13.69 22.26 13.66
CA LYS A 201 -12.54 23.13 13.94
C LYS A 201 -12.00 22.89 15.34
N ALA A 202 -10.68 22.77 15.45
CA ALA A 202 -9.92 22.90 16.69
C ALA A 202 -9.26 24.29 16.72
N SER A 203 -9.51 25.06 17.79
CA SER A 203 -8.97 26.40 18.02
C SER A 203 -8.15 26.38 19.32
N ALA A 204 -6.84 26.52 19.22
CA ALA A 204 -5.91 26.55 20.34
C ALA A 204 -5.50 27.99 20.69
N GLU A 205 -5.90 28.48 21.85
CA GLU A 205 -5.56 29.81 22.38
C GLU A 205 -4.29 29.72 23.25
N LEU A 206 -3.12 29.66 22.61
CA LEU A 206 -1.84 29.44 23.32
C LEU A 206 -1.36 30.67 24.11
N GLY A 207 -1.96 31.84 23.90
CA GLY A 207 -1.57 33.08 24.57
C GLY A 207 -0.10 33.43 24.34
N THR A 208 0.56 34.02 25.35
CA THR A 208 1.99 34.39 25.30
C THR A 208 2.92 33.29 25.77
N ASP A 209 2.42 32.33 26.56
CA ASP A 209 3.27 31.43 27.36
C ASP A 209 3.28 29.99 26.85
N GLN A 210 2.12 29.46 26.41
CA GLN A 210 2.03 28.06 25.99
C GLN A 210 2.75 27.85 24.66
N THR A 211 3.58 26.82 24.58
CA THR A 211 4.45 26.57 23.42
C THR A 211 4.01 25.39 22.56
N ALA A 212 3.06 24.59 23.02
CA ALA A 212 2.58 23.44 22.27
C ALA A 212 1.13 23.10 22.63
N CYS A 213 0.45 22.47 21.68
CA CYS A 213 -0.82 21.78 21.89
C CYS A 213 -0.92 20.58 20.94
N THR A 214 -1.83 19.66 21.24
CA THR A 214 -2.05 18.45 20.45
C THR A 214 -3.52 18.33 20.09
N VAL A 215 -3.81 17.93 18.85
CA VAL A 215 -5.14 17.53 18.41
C VAL A 215 -5.06 16.12 17.83
N ILE A 216 -6.04 15.27 18.10
CA ILE A 216 -6.20 13.99 17.43
C ILE A 216 -7.28 14.12 16.36
N ALA A 217 -6.95 13.74 15.13
CA ALA A 217 -7.90 13.53 14.05
C ALA A 217 -8.17 12.04 13.90
N ALA A 218 -9.43 11.63 14.08
CA ALA A 218 -9.83 10.24 13.97
C ALA A 218 -11.05 10.04 13.05
N TYR A 219 -11.18 8.83 12.49
CA TYR A 219 -12.33 8.46 11.64
C TYR A 219 -12.90 7.12 12.06
N ASP A 220 -14.20 7.06 12.38
CA ASP A 220 -14.93 5.80 12.60
C ASP A 220 -15.74 5.48 11.33
N ASP A 221 -15.37 4.42 10.63
CA ASP A 221 -16.08 3.97 9.43
C ASP A 221 -17.31 3.11 9.75
N LEU A 222 -17.64 2.83 11.02
CA LEU A 222 -18.79 2.03 11.50
C LEU A 222 -18.77 0.55 11.07
N LEU A 223 -18.63 0.32 9.77
CA LEU A 223 -18.44 -0.94 9.06
C LEU A 223 -17.36 -0.71 7.99
N SER A 224 -16.41 -1.65 7.94
CA SER A 224 -15.21 -1.52 7.13
C SER A 224 -15.27 -2.33 5.85
N ILE A 225 -15.62 -3.61 5.97
CA ILE A 225 -15.55 -4.59 4.87
C ILE A 225 -16.75 -5.53 4.98
N PHE A 226 -17.37 -5.84 3.84
CA PHE A 226 -18.19 -7.04 3.73
C PHE A 226 -17.27 -8.23 3.40
N TYR A 227 -17.17 -9.20 4.31
CA TYR A 227 -16.26 -10.34 4.22
C TYR A 227 -17.05 -11.65 4.21
N PHE A 228 -17.28 -12.24 3.03
CA PHE A 228 -17.92 -13.54 2.85
C PHE A 228 -19.17 -13.76 3.74
N GLY A 229 -20.15 -12.87 3.61
CA GLY A 229 -21.41 -12.93 4.37
C GLY A 229 -21.40 -12.24 5.73
N SER A 230 -20.26 -11.68 6.14
CA SER A 230 -20.11 -10.98 7.43
C SER A 230 -19.82 -9.50 7.24
N TRP A 231 -20.56 -8.66 7.95
CA TRP A 231 -20.26 -7.22 8.06
C TRP A 231 -19.17 -7.02 9.12
N GLN A 232 -17.96 -6.71 8.68
CA GLN A 232 -16.80 -6.60 9.57
C GLN A 232 -16.49 -5.14 9.88
N LYS A 233 -16.07 -4.92 11.12
CA LYS A 233 -15.45 -3.67 11.57
C LYS A 233 -13.92 -3.78 11.44
N ALA A 234 -13.25 -2.62 11.51
CA ALA A 234 -11.80 -2.56 11.53
C ALA A 234 -11.23 -3.25 12.78
N TYR A 235 -10.02 -3.79 12.66
CA TYR A 235 -9.42 -4.66 13.68
C TYR A 235 -9.27 -4.01 15.07
N TRP A 236 -9.15 -2.69 15.16
CA TRP A 236 -9.05 -1.98 16.43
C TRP A 236 -10.26 -2.23 17.35
N THR A 237 -11.43 -2.57 16.78
CA THR A 237 -12.64 -2.87 17.57
C THR A 237 -12.56 -4.19 18.33
N THR A 238 -11.52 -5.00 18.10
CA THR A 238 -11.22 -6.17 18.94
C THR A 238 -10.71 -5.77 20.33
N ARG A 239 -10.17 -4.56 20.46
CA ARG A 239 -9.60 -4.02 21.71
C ARG A 239 -10.46 -2.95 22.35
N TYR A 240 -11.05 -2.07 21.53
CA TYR A 240 -11.84 -0.92 21.99
C TYR A 240 -13.30 -1.09 21.61
N GLU A 241 -14.21 -0.77 22.52
CA GLU A 241 -15.66 -0.90 22.28
C GLU A 241 -16.18 0.20 21.34
N THR A 242 -15.68 1.43 21.53
CA THR A 242 -16.04 2.60 20.73
C THR A 242 -14.82 3.34 20.20
N ILE A 243 -15.01 4.16 19.16
CA ILE A 243 -13.94 5.05 18.68
C ILE A 243 -13.48 6.04 19.76
N PHE A 244 -14.35 6.42 20.69
CA PHE A 244 -13.99 7.31 21.80
C PHE A 244 -13.07 6.64 22.82
N ASP A 245 -13.19 5.32 23.01
CA ASP A 245 -12.23 4.55 23.80
C ASP A 245 -10.87 4.51 23.12
N ALA A 246 -10.84 4.31 21.79
CA ALA A 246 -9.60 4.31 21.01
C ALA A 246 -8.92 5.69 21.00
N VAL A 247 -9.68 6.78 20.85
CA VAL A 247 -9.19 8.16 20.94
C VAL A 247 -8.68 8.47 22.35
N GLY A 248 -9.44 8.08 23.38
CA GLY A 248 -9.04 8.28 24.76
C GLY A 248 -7.76 7.52 25.12
N GLU A 249 -7.62 6.28 24.66
CA GLU A 249 -6.37 5.52 24.84
C GLU A 249 -5.23 6.14 24.05
N SER A 250 -5.49 6.70 22.87
CA SER A 250 -4.47 7.39 22.07
C SER A 250 -3.84 8.56 22.82
N PHE A 251 -4.58 9.27 23.68
CA PHE A 251 -3.99 10.28 24.57
C PHE A 251 -3.15 9.65 25.68
N ARG A 252 -3.66 8.58 26.33
CA ARG A 252 -2.96 7.92 27.44
C ARG A 252 -1.63 7.28 27.04
N ASP A 253 -1.58 6.64 25.87
CA ASP A 253 -0.40 5.92 25.38
C ASP A 253 0.49 6.76 24.45
N ARG A 254 0.15 8.03 24.25
CA ARG A 254 0.79 8.94 23.28
C ARG A 254 2.30 8.99 23.40
N GLU A 255 2.83 9.16 24.61
CA GLU A 255 4.27 9.27 24.85
C GLU A 255 4.99 7.99 24.40
N GLU A 256 4.51 6.82 24.86
CA GLU A 256 5.05 5.52 24.49
C GLU A 256 4.96 5.25 22.98
N VAL A 257 3.80 5.53 22.38
CA VAL A 257 3.56 5.34 20.94
C VAL A 257 4.46 6.26 20.11
N THR A 258 4.64 7.51 20.53
CA THR A 258 5.52 8.47 19.85
C THR A 258 6.98 8.01 19.91
N GLU A 259 7.45 7.57 21.08
CA GLU A 259 8.81 7.05 21.24
C GLU A 259 9.07 5.80 20.37
N LYS A 260 8.12 4.86 20.34
CA LYS A 260 8.22 3.67 19.48
C LYS A 260 8.22 4.04 18.00
N ALA A 261 7.37 4.96 17.58
CA ALA A 261 7.32 5.44 16.19
C ALA A 261 8.63 6.10 15.77
N GLU A 262 9.20 6.95 16.61
CA GLU A 262 10.50 7.58 16.31
C GLU A 262 11.66 6.58 16.32
N ALA A 263 11.61 5.56 17.19
CA ALA A 263 12.59 4.48 17.20
C ALA A 263 12.50 3.63 15.93
N PHE A 264 11.29 3.28 15.51
CA PHE A 264 11.02 2.58 14.26
C PHE A 264 11.51 3.39 13.05
N ASP A 265 11.15 4.68 12.98
CA ASP A 265 11.57 5.58 11.91
C ASP A 265 13.11 5.63 11.78
N ARG A 266 13.84 5.79 12.90
CA ARG A 266 15.30 5.81 12.90
C ARG A 266 15.88 4.47 12.44
N SER A 267 15.35 3.36 12.95
CA SER A 267 15.82 2.01 12.62
C SER A 267 15.63 1.70 11.13
N LEU A 268 14.46 2.00 10.59
CA LEU A 268 14.17 1.81 9.16
C LEU A 268 15.06 2.69 8.29
N GLU A 269 15.20 3.98 8.63
CA GLU A 269 16.07 4.88 7.86
C GLU A 269 17.54 4.41 7.87
N GLU A 270 18.06 3.96 9.02
CA GLU A 270 19.43 3.45 9.14
C GLU A 270 19.63 2.16 8.34
N GLN A 271 18.70 1.20 8.44
CA GLN A 271 18.76 -0.05 7.69
C GLN A 271 18.71 0.20 6.18
N ALA A 272 17.81 1.08 5.71
CA ALA A 272 17.72 1.42 4.31
C ALA A 272 18.98 2.18 3.84
N ARG A 273 19.53 3.11 4.63
CA ARG A 273 20.80 3.79 4.29
C ARG A 273 21.96 2.82 4.19
N SER A 274 22.06 1.86 5.10
CA SER A 274 23.06 0.79 5.06
C SER A 274 22.91 -0.03 3.78
N THR A 275 21.68 -0.43 3.45
CA THR A 275 21.37 -1.26 2.29
C THR A 275 21.72 -0.56 0.97
N GLY A 276 21.12 0.62 0.72
CA GLY A 276 21.12 1.24 -0.61
C GLY A 276 21.50 2.72 -0.64
N GLY A 277 21.94 3.29 0.48
CA GLY A 277 22.30 4.71 0.57
C GLY A 277 21.10 5.65 0.76
N ALA A 278 21.35 6.96 0.63
CA ALA A 278 20.36 8.00 0.95
C ALA A 278 19.13 8.00 0.03
N ASP A 279 19.33 7.69 -1.26
CA ASP A 279 18.24 7.64 -2.23
C ASP A 279 17.30 6.46 -1.97
N TYR A 280 17.86 5.31 -1.60
CA TYR A 280 17.05 4.16 -1.21
C TYR A 280 16.30 4.41 0.11
N ALA A 281 16.96 5.00 1.11
CA ALA A 281 16.30 5.37 2.36
C ALA A 281 15.16 6.39 2.17
N PHE A 282 15.30 7.29 1.20
CA PHE A 282 14.22 8.19 0.79
C PHE A 282 13.02 7.41 0.24
N LEU A 283 13.25 6.49 -0.71
CA LEU A 283 12.18 5.67 -1.29
C LEU A 283 11.43 4.85 -0.23
N CYS A 284 12.16 4.20 0.70
CA CYS A 284 11.53 3.47 1.80
C CYS A 284 10.70 4.39 2.71
N SER A 285 11.25 5.55 3.10
CA SER A 285 10.57 6.47 4.02
C SER A 285 9.24 6.99 3.46
N ILE A 286 9.20 7.35 2.18
CA ILE A 286 8.00 7.94 1.57
C ILE A 286 6.93 6.89 1.20
N SER A 287 7.32 5.63 0.99
CA SER A 287 6.38 4.58 0.59
C SER A 287 5.72 3.89 1.78
N TYR A 288 6.33 3.91 2.98
CA TYR A 288 5.86 3.14 4.14
C TYR A 288 4.36 3.35 4.46
N ARG A 289 3.96 4.60 4.76
CA ARG A 289 2.57 4.94 5.08
C ARG A 289 1.62 4.69 3.91
N GLN A 290 2.07 4.90 2.68
CA GLN A 290 1.28 4.59 1.48
C GLN A 290 0.94 3.11 1.40
N VAL A 291 1.94 2.25 1.60
CA VAL A 291 1.76 0.79 1.51
C VAL A 291 0.83 0.30 2.61
N MET A 292 1.02 0.77 3.86
CA MET A 292 0.13 0.41 4.97
C MET A 292 -1.31 0.85 4.69
N ALA A 293 -1.52 2.11 4.32
CA ALA A 293 -2.86 2.67 4.11
C ALA A 293 -3.53 2.26 2.79
N ALA A 294 -2.85 1.53 1.91
CA ALA A 294 -3.48 0.90 0.75
C ALA A 294 -4.28 -0.38 1.13
N HIS A 295 -4.36 -0.71 2.42
CA HIS A 295 -5.06 -1.88 2.93
C HIS A 295 -6.03 -1.55 4.07
N LYS A 296 -7.04 -2.39 4.25
CA LYS A 296 -7.91 -2.40 5.44
C LYS A 296 -7.65 -3.66 6.26
N LEU A 297 -7.43 -3.50 7.56
CA LEU A 297 -7.23 -4.59 8.50
C LEU A 297 -8.52 -4.89 9.28
N ILE A 298 -8.97 -6.14 9.23
CA ILE A 298 -10.13 -6.67 9.96
C ILE A 298 -9.77 -7.99 10.65
N ALA A 299 -10.66 -8.50 11.49
CA ALA A 299 -10.62 -9.88 11.96
C ALA A 299 -11.64 -10.73 11.19
N ASP A 300 -11.32 -11.99 10.90
CA ASP A 300 -12.35 -12.96 10.49
C ASP A 300 -13.15 -13.48 11.70
N GLN A 301 -14.10 -14.38 11.45
CA GLN A 301 -14.95 -14.97 12.50
C GLN A 301 -14.17 -15.83 13.52
N GLU A 302 -12.96 -16.27 13.17
CA GLU A 302 -12.07 -17.07 14.02
C GLU A 302 -11.07 -16.19 14.78
N GLY A 303 -11.08 -14.87 14.53
CA GLY A 303 -10.17 -13.90 15.14
C GLY A 303 -8.83 -13.78 14.42
N ASN A 304 -8.64 -14.42 13.26
CA ASN A 304 -7.42 -14.27 12.48
C ASN A 304 -7.38 -12.89 11.80
N LEU A 305 -6.17 -12.37 11.58
CA LEU A 305 -5.99 -11.15 10.78
C LEU A 305 -6.40 -11.40 9.33
N VAL A 306 -7.13 -10.44 8.75
CA VAL A 306 -7.40 -10.35 7.32
C VAL A 306 -7.02 -8.95 6.86
N PHE A 307 -6.15 -8.86 5.87
CA PHE A 307 -5.55 -7.60 5.43
C PHE A 307 -5.77 -7.43 3.93
N LEU A 308 -6.75 -6.60 3.58
CA LEU A 308 -7.27 -6.48 2.22
C LEU A 308 -6.75 -5.21 1.57
N SER A 309 -5.90 -5.36 0.56
CA SER A 309 -5.51 -4.25 -0.30
C SER A 309 -6.70 -3.79 -1.13
N LYS A 310 -6.81 -2.48 -1.37
CA LYS A 310 -7.59 -1.95 -2.47
C LYS A 310 -6.66 -1.73 -3.67
N GLU A 311 -7.08 -2.18 -4.84
CA GLU A 311 -6.39 -1.88 -6.09
C GLU A 311 -6.66 -0.42 -6.51
N ASN A 312 -5.81 0.49 -6.04
CA ASN A 312 -5.96 1.93 -6.23
C ASN A 312 -5.58 2.36 -7.67
N ASP A 313 -6.45 3.18 -8.28
CA ASP A 313 -6.29 3.74 -9.63
C ASP A 313 -6.19 2.68 -10.75
N SER A 314 -7.10 1.71 -10.67
CA SER A 314 -7.29 0.56 -11.56
C SER A 314 -8.80 0.22 -11.62
N ASN A 315 -9.20 -1.01 -11.30
CA ASN A 315 -10.61 -1.48 -11.28
C ASN A 315 -11.23 -1.51 -9.86
N GLY A 316 -10.43 -1.28 -8.81
CA GLY A 316 -10.89 -1.26 -7.42
C GLY A 316 -11.09 -2.65 -6.82
N CYS A 317 -10.51 -3.71 -7.40
CA CYS A 317 -10.50 -5.04 -6.79
C CYS A 317 -9.95 -5.02 -5.36
N THR A 318 -10.38 -5.98 -4.55
CA THR A 318 -9.93 -6.14 -3.16
C THR A 318 -9.31 -7.52 -2.95
N GLY A 319 -8.24 -7.56 -2.15
CA GLY A 319 -7.49 -8.79 -1.92
C GLY A 319 -6.92 -9.39 -3.21
N THR A 320 -6.52 -8.52 -4.15
CA THR A 320 -5.93 -8.92 -5.42
C THR A 320 -4.55 -9.56 -5.21
N VAL A 321 -4.30 -10.71 -5.83
CA VAL A 321 -3.13 -11.55 -5.61
C VAL A 321 -1.87 -10.93 -6.23
N ASP A 322 -1.94 -10.48 -7.48
CA ASP A 322 -0.83 -9.82 -8.18
C ASP A 322 -0.50 -8.42 -7.62
N ILE A 323 -1.35 -7.86 -6.74
CA ILE A 323 -1.08 -6.68 -5.92
C ILE A 323 -0.40 -7.07 -4.60
N SER A 324 -0.86 -8.16 -3.99
CA SER A 324 -0.32 -8.68 -2.74
C SER A 324 1.12 -9.17 -2.91
N TYR A 325 1.45 -9.73 -4.07
CA TYR A 325 2.78 -10.22 -4.44
C TYR A 325 3.89 -9.16 -4.37
N PRO A 326 3.80 -8.02 -5.08
CA PRO A 326 4.76 -6.93 -4.95
C PRO A 326 4.64 -6.18 -3.62
N SER A 327 3.49 -6.20 -2.94
CA SER A 327 3.31 -5.60 -1.60
C SER A 327 4.08 -6.35 -0.50
N ALA A 328 4.18 -7.68 -0.62
CA ALA A 328 4.67 -8.58 0.42
C ALA A 328 6.07 -8.31 0.99
N PRO A 329 7.08 -7.81 0.25
CA PRO A 329 8.44 -7.69 0.80
C PRO A 329 8.54 -6.83 2.04
N MET A 330 7.76 -5.74 2.13
CA MET A 330 7.69 -4.89 3.33
C MET A 330 7.15 -5.70 4.53
N PHE A 331 6.13 -6.52 4.31
CA PHE A 331 5.49 -7.28 5.39
C PHE A 331 6.30 -8.52 5.79
N LEU A 332 6.93 -9.22 4.84
CA LEU A 332 7.88 -10.29 5.15
C LEU A 332 9.05 -9.80 6.00
N LEU A 333 9.47 -8.54 5.79
CA LEU A 333 10.56 -7.92 6.56
C LEU A 333 10.18 -7.66 8.02
N PHE A 334 8.97 -7.13 8.25
CA PHE A 334 8.58 -6.65 9.57
C PHE A 334 7.67 -7.63 10.33
N ASN A 335 6.66 -8.19 9.67
CA ASN A 335 5.70 -9.10 10.29
C ASN A 335 5.00 -9.98 9.23
N PRO A 336 5.46 -11.23 9.04
CA PRO A 336 4.88 -12.18 8.07
C PRO A 336 3.39 -12.50 8.29
N GLU A 337 2.82 -12.18 9.46
CA GLU A 337 1.39 -12.36 9.73
C GLU A 337 0.50 -11.53 8.79
N TYR A 338 0.97 -10.35 8.32
CA TYR A 338 0.24 -9.59 7.31
C TYR A 338 0.19 -10.27 5.96
N VAL A 339 1.25 -11.01 5.57
CA VAL A 339 1.23 -11.78 4.31
C VAL A 339 0.25 -12.94 4.45
N LYS A 340 0.24 -13.65 5.58
CA LYS A 340 -0.81 -14.65 5.86
C LYS A 340 -2.21 -14.03 5.78
N ALA A 341 -2.39 -12.83 6.33
CA ALA A 341 -3.64 -12.08 6.32
C ALA A 341 -4.10 -11.66 4.90
N MET A 342 -3.17 -11.42 3.97
CA MET A 342 -3.48 -11.20 2.54
C MET A 342 -3.86 -12.50 1.82
N LEU A 343 -3.25 -13.62 2.18
CA LEU A 343 -3.46 -14.92 1.51
C LEU A 343 -4.75 -15.64 1.93
N ARG A 344 -5.15 -15.51 3.21
CA ARG A 344 -6.39 -16.11 3.77
C ARG A 344 -7.65 -15.88 2.93
N PRO A 345 -8.00 -14.64 2.51
CA PRO A 345 -9.20 -14.40 1.71
C PRO A 345 -9.18 -15.17 0.38
N VAL A 346 -8.02 -15.25 -0.26
CA VAL A 346 -7.84 -15.90 -1.56
C VAL A 346 -8.02 -17.41 -1.43
N PHE A 347 -7.39 -18.03 -0.42
CA PHE A 347 -7.62 -19.45 -0.11
C PHE A 347 -9.07 -19.75 0.23
N ARG A 348 -9.74 -18.85 0.97
CA ARG A 348 -11.16 -18.99 1.29
C ARG A 348 -12.02 -18.98 0.03
N PHE A 349 -11.78 -18.04 -0.88
CA PHE A 349 -12.55 -17.96 -2.14
C PHE A 349 -12.25 -19.13 -3.08
N ALA A 350 -10.99 -19.55 -3.19
CA ALA A 350 -10.60 -20.73 -3.98
C ALA A 350 -11.28 -22.02 -3.51
N GLY A 351 -11.69 -22.10 -2.24
CA GLY A 351 -12.47 -23.21 -1.69
C GLY A 351 -13.98 -23.11 -1.91
N CYS A 352 -14.50 -22.01 -2.48
CA CYS A 352 -15.92 -21.84 -2.75
C CYS A 352 -16.36 -22.67 -3.96
N PRO A 353 -17.60 -23.22 -3.98
CA PRO A 353 -18.07 -24.07 -5.08
C PRO A 353 -18.05 -23.42 -6.47
N VAL A 354 -18.18 -22.09 -6.54
CA VAL A 354 -18.14 -21.34 -7.82
C VAL A 354 -16.76 -21.38 -8.49
N TRP A 355 -15.69 -21.66 -7.73
CA TRP A 355 -14.32 -21.67 -8.24
C TRP A 355 -13.90 -23.11 -8.56
N GLU A 356 -14.14 -23.53 -9.79
CA GLU A 356 -13.87 -24.91 -10.26
C GLU A 356 -12.52 -25.05 -10.97
N TYR A 357 -11.69 -24.00 -10.94
CA TYR A 357 -10.44 -23.95 -11.68
C TYR A 357 -9.28 -24.57 -10.87
N ASP A 358 -8.31 -25.12 -11.60
CA ASP A 358 -7.08 -25.70 -11.08
C ASP A 358 -5.95 -24.66 -10.92
N PHE A 359 -6.31 -23.37 -10.87
CA PHE A 359 -5.42 -22.23 -10.64
C PHE A 359 -6.02 -21.27 -9.60
N ALA A 360 -5.20 -20.35 -9.09
CA ALA A 360 -5.61 -19.41 -8.05
C ALA A 360 -6.50 -18.28 -8.60
N PRO A 361 -7.49 -17.79 -7.83
CA PRO A 361 -8.26 -16.61 -8.22
C PRO A 361 -7.41 -15.34 -8.16
N HIS A 362 -7.74 -14.36 -9.01
CA HIS A 362 -7.10 -13.05 -9.12
C HIS A 362 -7.40 -12.16 -7.92
N ASP A 363 -8.66 -12.10 -7.48
CA ASP A 363 -9.12 -11.26 -6.39
C ASP A 363 -10.25 -11.94 -5.62
N VAL A 364 -10.76 -11.26 -4.59
CA VAL A 364 -11.91 -11.73 -3.80
C VAL A 364 -13.10 -10.78 -3.84
N GLY A 365 -13.11 -9.81 -4.76
CA GLY A 365 -14.22 -8.89 -4.99
C GLY A 365 -13.78 -7.46 -5.33
N ARG A 366 -14.68 -6.49 -5.16
CA ARG A 366 -14.42 -5.06 -5.37
C ARG A 366 -14.54 -4.29 -4.07
N TYR A 367 -13.52 -3.52 -3.69
CA TYR A 367 -13.45 -2.84 -2.39
C TYR A 367 -14.67 -1.93 -2.15
N PRO A 368 -15.36 -2.02 -1.00
CA PRO A 368 -15.01 -2.74 0.24
C PRO A 368 -15.68 -4.13 0.39
N TYR A 369 -16.06 -4.78 -0.71
CA TYR A 369 -16.72 -6.09 -0.73
C TYR A 369 -15.75 -7.21 -1.12
N ALA A 370 -15.39 -8.06 -0.15
CA ALA A 370 -14.80 -9.37 -0.41
C ALA A 370 -15.95 -10.39 -0.59
N ALA A 371 -16.58 -10.37 -1.76
CA ALA A 371 -17.78 -11.13 -2.11
C ALA A 371 -17.55 -12.18 -3.22
N GLY A 372 -16.30 -12.49 -3.53
CA GLY A 372 -15.88 -13.36 -4.62
C GLY A 372 -15.40 -12.58 -5.84
N GLN A 373 -14.56 -13.22 -6.65
CA GLN A 373 -13.80 -12.56 -7.71
C GLN A 373 -14.67 -11.75 -8.68
N VAL A 374 -14.19 -10.57 -9.07
CA VAL A 374 -14.84 -9.72 -10.10
C VAL A 374 -14.00 -9.55 -11.36
N TYR A 375 -12.70 -9.86 -11.32
CA TYR A 375 -11.88 -9.89 -12.53
C TYR A 375 -12.24 -11.08 -13.44
N GLY A 376 -12.18 -10.88 -14.75
CA GLY A 376 -12.44 -11.92 -15.75
C GLY A 376 -13.84 -12.53 -15.72
N LEU A 377 -14.86 -11.74 -15.32
CA LEU A 377 -16.27 -12.13 -15.44
C LEU A 377 -16.68 -12.37 -16.90
N GLY A 378 -17.41 -13.45 -17.15
CA GLY A 378 -17.82 -13.86 -18.49
C GLY A 378 -18.85 -12.91 -19.11
N LYS A 379 -18.54 -12.41 -20.31
CA LYS A 379 -19.37 -11.43 -21.05
C LYS A 379 -20.50 -12.05 -21.88
N GLU A 380 -20.54 -13.38 -22.04
CA GLU A 380 -21.48 -14.06 -22.94
C GLU A 380 -22.53 -14.92 -22.19
N GLY A 381 -23.80 -14.83 -22.61
CA GLY A 381 -24.94 -15.64 -22.13
C GLY A 381 -26.28 -14.91 -22.22
N GLU A 382 -27.37 -15.64 -22.51
CA GLU A 382 -28.74 -15.09 -22.51
C GLU A 382 -29.13 -14.64 -21.08
N ASN A 383 -29.63 -13.41 -20.93
CA ASN A 383 -30.10 -12.81 -19.67
C ASN A 383 -29.04 -12.56 -18.57
N ARG A 384 -27.84 -12.10 -18.92
CA ARG A 384 -26.87 -11.56 -17.94
C ARG A 384 -26.77 -10.05 -18.07
N GLU A 385 -27.26 -9.31 -17.07
CA GLU A 385 -27.07 -7.86 -16.97
C GLU A 385 -26.22 -7.58 -15.72
N PHE A 386 -24.95 -7.26 -15.93
CA PHE A 386 -24.04 -6.81 -14.87
C PHE A 386 -23.85 -5.30 -14.97
N CYS A 387 -23.99 -4.60 -13.85
CA CYS A 387 -23.61 -3.19 -13.75
C CYS A 387 -22.13 -3.12 -13.37
N TYR A 388 -21.27 -2.90 -14.37
CA TYR A 388 -19.84 -2.67 -14.16
C TYR A 388 -19.53 -1.25 -13.68
N ASP A 389 -20.56 -0.41 -13.52
CA ASP A 389 -20.39 0.99 -13.14
C ASP A 389 -19.66 1.11 -11.80
N ASN A 390 -18.84 2.14 -11.72
CA ASN A 390 -18.18 2.49 -10.49
C ASN A 390 -19.24 2.86 -9.44
N GLY A 391 -19.18 2.23 -8.27
CA GLY A 391 -20.17 2.40 -7.20
C GLY A 391 -21.17 1.24 -7.10
N ALA A 392 -21.36 0.44 -8.16
CA ALA A 392 -22.20 -0.76 -8.09
C ALA A 392 -21.70 -1.78 -7.04
N ILE A 393 -22.55 -2.68 -6.61
CA ILE A 393 -22.16 -3.84 -5.77
C ILE A 393 -22.38 -5.08 -6.61
N PHE A 394 -21.33 -5.89 -6.77
CA PHE A 394 -21.41 -7.12 -7.54
C PHE A 394 -22.20 -8.20 -6.80
N PRO A 395 -22.76 -9.19 -7.53
CA PRO A 395 -23.32 -10.38 -6.91
C PRO A 395 -22.35 -11.06 -5.95
N PHE A 396 -22.90 -11.76 -4.96
CA PHE A 396 -22.12 -12.47 -3.96
C PHE A 396 -21.67 -13.83 -4.50
N TYR A 397 -20.68 -13.80 -5.40
CA TYR A 397 -20.19 -14.98 -6.10
C TYR A 397 -19.69 -16.09 -5.17
N TYR A 398 -19.23 -15.77 -3.96
CA TYR A 398 -18.85 -16.80 -2.98
C TYR A 398 -19.99 -17.77 -2.60
N GLU A 399 -21.26 -17.38 -2.81
CA GLU A 399 -22.44 -18.22 -2.54
C GLU A 399 -22.86 -19.09 -3.73
N TYR A 400 -22.27 -18.85 -4.91
CA TYR A 400 -22.72 -19.48 -6.14
C TYR A 400 -22.29 -20.97 -6.17
N PRO A 401 -23.16 -21.88 -6.65
CA PRO A 401 -22.81 -23.28 -6.80
C PRO A 401 -21.82 -23.51 -7.95
N ALA A 402 -21.19 -24.68 -7.93
CA ALA A 402 -20.43 -25.22 -9.06
C ALA A 402 -21.31 -25.43 -10.31
N GLY A 403 -20.69 -25.54 -11.48
CA GLY A 403 -21.29 -25.75 -12.78
C GLY A 403 -21.80 -24.47 -13.46
N LEU A 404 -21.53 -23.30 -12.88
CA LEU A 404 -21.94 -22.00 -13.43
C LEU A 404 -20.81 -21.39 -14.26
N SER A 405 -21.13 -20.96 -15.48
CA SER A 405 -20.18 -20.24 -16.34
C SER A 405 -20.09 -18.77 -15.92
N VAL A 406 -19.58 -18.48 -14.71
CA VAL A 406 -19.47 -17.10 -14.18
C VAL A 406 -18.28 -16.36 -14.80
N TYR A 407 -17.16 -17.05 -14.99
CA TYR A 407 -15.89 -16.46 -15.44
C TYR A 407 -15.53 -16.90 -16.86
N ASP A 408 -14.79 -16.04 -17.57
CA ASP A 408 -14.14 -16.37 -18.84
C ASP A 408 -12.66 -16.64 -18.59
N VAL A 409 -12.21 -17.86 -18.86
CA VAL A 409 -10.82 -18.30 -18.64
C VAL A 409 -9.82 -17.48 -19.46
N ARG A 410 -10.22 -16.90 -20.59
CA ARG A 410 -9.35 -16.06 -21.43
C ARG A 410 -8.96 -14.75 -20.76
N ASP A 411 -9.80 -14.28 -19.84
CA ASP A 411 -9.62 -13.04 -19.08
C ASP A 411 -9.11 -13.37 -17.66
N GLN A 412 -8.46 -14.53 -17.43
CA GLN A 412 -7.84 -14.93 -16.16
C GLN A 412 -6.31 -14.88 -16.23
N MET A 413 -5.65 -14.88 -15.07
CA MET A 413 -4.18 -14.95 -14.96
C MET A 413 -3.67 -16.23 -14.24
N PRO A 414 -3.90 -17.46 -14.77
CA PRO A 414 -3.65 -18.69 -14.03
C PRO A 414 -2.21 -18.90 -13.56
N VAL A 415 -1.21 -18.77 -14.45
CA VAL A 415 0.20 -18.92 -14.08
C VAL A 415 0.66 -17.83 -13.10
N GLU A 416 0.18 -16.60 -13.31
CA GLU A 416 0.51 -15.43 -12.48
C GLU A 416 0.09 -15.69 -11.03
N GLU A 417 -1.20 -15.97 -10.81
CA GLU A 417 -1.74 -16.02 -9.45
C GLU A 417 -1.38 -17.29 -8.71
N SER A 418 -1.32 -18.43 -9.40
CA SER A 418 -0.81 -19.66 -8.79
C SER A 418 0.66 -19.51 -8.37
N GLY A 419 1.49 -18.89 -9.20
CA GLY A 419 2.88 -18.58 -8.86
C GLY A 419 2.99 -17.64 -7.66
N ASN A 420 2.23 -16.54 -7.68
CA ASN A 420 2.19 -15.56 -6.59
C ASN A 420 1.83 -16.21 -5.25
N MET A 421 0.72 -16.94 -5.20
CA MET A 421 0.25 -17.60 -3.97
C MET A 421 1.29 -18.58 -3.43
N MET A 422 1.86 -19.45 -4.27
CA MET A 422 2.85 -20.43 -3.84
C MET A 422 4.12 -19.77 -3.32
N ILE A 423 4.65 -18.78 -4.04
CA ILE A 423 5.87 -18.05 -3.64
C ILE A 423 5.68 -17.38 -2.28
N LEU A 424 4.56 -16.67 -2.08
CA LEU A 424 4.29 -16.00 -0.82
C LEU A 424 4.06 -16.99 0.34
N THR A 425 3.35 -18.09 0.10
CA THR A 425 3.17 -19.14 1.11
C THR A 425 4.52 -19.77 1.50
N ALA A 426 5.39 -20.06 0.54
CA ALA A 426 6.72 -20.61 0.79
C ALA A 426 7.60 -19.62 1.57
N ALA A 427 7.56 -18.34 1.22
CA ALA A 427 8.30 -17.29 1.94
C ALA A 427 7.88 -17.19 3.41
N VAL A 428 6.59 -17.27 3.70
CA VAL A 428 6.07 -17.34 5.09
C VAL A 428 6.60 -18.59 5.78
N CYS A 429 6.48 -19.77 5.17
CA CYS A 429 6.91 -21.04 5.78
C CYS A 429 8.41 -21.02 6.12
N GLU A 430 9.23 -20.43 5.24
CA GLU A 430 10.67 -20.36 5.41
C GLU A 430 11.08 -19.39 6.54
N LEU A 431 10.45 -18.20 6.59
CA LEU A 431 10.73 -17.21 7.63
C LEU A 431 10.27 -17.67 9.02
N GLU A 432 9.12 -18.36 9.10
CA GLU A 432 8.60 -18.92 10.35
C GLU A 432 9.23 -20.28 10.70
N ARG A 433 9.97 -20.89 9.76
CA ARG A 433 10.50 -22.27 9.86
C ARG A 433 9.39 -23.27 10.21
N SER A 434 8.23 -23.11 9.60
CA SER A 434 7.01 -23.86 9.93
C SER A 434 6.08 -23.96 8.72
N GLY A 435 5.65 -25.17 8.39
CA GLY A 435 4.59 -25.40 7.38
C GLY A 435 3.16 -25.18 7.90
N ALA A 436 2.98 -24.77 9.16
CA ALA A 436 1.67 -24.76 9.82
C ALA A 436 0.61 -23.93 9.09
N PHE A 437 0.98 -22.79 8.50
CA PHE A 437 0.07 -21.98 7.71
C PHE A 437 -0.31 -22.64 6.38
N ALA A 438 0.61 -23.35 5.73
CA ALA A 438 0.37 -24.00 4.44
C ALA A 438 -0.40 -25.32 4.57
N ALA A 439 -0.29 -26.01 5.72
CA ALA A 439 -0.86 -27.34 5.91
C ALA A 439 -2.36 -27.46 5.54
N PRO A 440 -3.25 -26.53 5.94
CA PRO A 440 -4.67 -26.61 5.57
C PRO A 440 -4.93 -26.44 4.07
N TYR A 441 -3.97 -25.88 3.34
CA TYR A 441 -4.09 -25.52 1.92
C TYR A 441 -3.21 -26.39 1.02
N TYR A 442 -2.58 -27.44 1.55
CA TYR A 442 -1.59 -28.23 0.81
C TYR A 442 -2.14 -28.82 -0.50
N GLU A 443 -3.35 -29.39 -0.47
CA GLU A 443 -3.97 -29.99 -1.67
C GLU A 443 -4.31 -28.95 -2.74
N VAL A 444 -4.77 -27.76 -2.35
CA VAL A 444 -5.06 -26.69 -3.33
C VAL A 444 -3.76 -26.14 -3.94
N LEU A 445 -2.72 -25.97 -3.11
CA LEU A 445 -1.39 -25.58 -3.58
C LEU A 445 -0.80 -26.62 -4.54
N LYS A 446 -1.01 -27.92 -4.26
CA LYS A 446 -0.57 -29.02 -5.12
C LYS A 446 -1.30 -29.04 -6.47
N THR A 447 -2.60 -28.76 -6.48
CA THR A 447 -3.37 -28.57 -7.71
C THR A 447 -2.79 -27.44 -8.56
N TRP A 448 -2.52 -26.28 -7.94
CA TRP A 448 -1.92 -25.14 -8.62
C TRP A 448 -0.50 -25.43 -9.13
N ALA A 449 0.31 -26.19 -8.38
CA ALA A 449 1.61 -26.65 -8.82
C ALA A 449 1.48 -27.58 -10.04
N GLY A 450 0.45 -28.43 -10.09
CA GLY A 450 0.11 -29.24 -11.27
C GLY A 450 -0.19 -28.39 -12.51
N TYR A 451 -0.95 -27.31 -12.36
CA TYR A 451 -1.20 -26.36 -13.44
C TYR A 451 0.09 -25.71 -13.96
N LEU A 452 0.95 -25.24 -13.05
CA LEU A 452 2.24 -24.65 -13.43
C LEU A 452 3.16 -25.64 -14.15
N LEU A 453 3.17 -26.93 -13.79
CA LEU A 453 3.93 -27.95 -14.52
C LEU A 453 3.41 -28.14 -15.94
N ALA A 454 2.09 -28.08 -16.12
CA ALA A 454 1.45 -28.29 -17.43
C ALA A 454 1.60 -27.08 -18.37
N TYR A 455 1.51 -25.87 -17.83
CA TYR A 455 1.35 -24.65 -18.64
C TYR A 455 2.40 -23.57 -18.37
N GLY A 456 3.31 -23.74 -17.41
CA GLY A 456 4.24 -22.69 -16.97
C GLY A 456 5.54 -22.57 -17.79
N GLU A 457 5.99 -23.65 -18.43
CA GLU A 457 7.25 -23.63 -19.21
C GLU A 457 7.13 -22.79 -20.49
N ASP A 458 5.93 -22.70 -21.06
CA ASP A 458 5.55 -21.73 -22.08
C ASP A 458 4.08 -21.34 -21.86
N PRO A 459 3.81 -20.17 -21.28
CA PRO A 459 2.46 -19.79 -20.87
C PRO A 459 1.42 -19.68 -21.99
N GLY A 460 1.83 -19.68 -23.26
CA GLY A 460 0.93 -19.44 -24.39
C GLY A 460 0.28 -18.06 -24.28
N GLU A 461 -1.02 -17.97 -24.49
CA GLU A 461 -1.82 -16.72 -24.49
C GLU A 461 -2.39 -16.36 -23.10
N GLN A 462 -1.66 -16.63 -22.01
CA GLN A 462 -2.15 -16.28 -20.67
C GLN A 462 -1.82 -14.83 -20.29
N LEU A 463 -2.74 -14.17 -19.58
CA LEU A 463 -2.50 -12.85 -18.99
C LEU A 463 -1.49 -12.94 -17.82
N CYS A 464 -0.89 -11.80 -17.51
CA CYS A 464 -0.02 -11.58 -16.36
C CYS A 464 -0.28 -10.18 -15.79
N THR A 465 0.35 -9.86 -14.66
CA THR A 465 0.22 -8.55 -14.00
C THR A 465 0.60 -7.34 -14.88
N ASP A 466 1.35 -7.57 -15.95
CA ASP A 466 1.70 -6.53 -16.95
C ASP A 466 0.62 -6.37 -18.04
N ASP A 467 -0.63 -6.79 -17.81
CA ASP A 467 -1.75 -6.68 -18.75
C ASP A 467 -2.11 -5.23 -19.12
N PHE A 468 -1.79 -4.26 -18.26
CA PHE A 468 -1.85 -2.83 -18.54
C PHE A 468 -0.99 -2.42 -19.75
N ALA A 469 0.01 -3.22 -20.11
CA ALA A 469 0.82 -3.08 -21.31
C ALA A 469 0.24 -3.78 -22.54
N GLY A 470 -0.94 -4.39 -22.41
CA GLY A 470 -1.62 -5.21 -23.41
C GLY A 470 -1.27 -6.70 -23.28
N HIS A 471 -2.16 -7.53 -23.84
CA HIS A 471 -2.01 -8.98 -23.87
C HIS A 471 -0.69 -9.40 -24.53
N LEU A 472 0.00 -10.37 -23.94
CA LEU A 472 1.34 -10.78 -24.37
C LEU A 472 1.52 -12.29 -24.26
N ALA A 473 1.47 -12.95 -25.42
CA ALA A 473 1.72 -14.38 -25.53
C ALA A 473 3.18 -14.75 -25.24
N HIS A 474 3.41 -16.01 -24.85
CA HIS A 474 4.74 -16.61 -24.71
C HIS A 474 5.69 -15.83 -23.79
N ASN A 475 5.13 -15.19 -22.75
CA ASN A 475 5.85 -14.29 -21.87
C ASN A 475 6.94 -15.02 -21.06
N VAL A 476 8.19 -14.59 -21.27
CA VAL A 476 9.38 -15.18 -20.64
C VAL A 476 9.43 -14.91 -19.15
N ASN A 477 9.03 -13.73 -18.69
CA ASN A 477 9.06 -13.39 -17.27
C ASN A 477 7.93 -14.08 -16.48
N LEU A 478 6.78 -14.32 -17.11
CA LEU A 478 5.70 -15.16 -16.57
C LEU A 478 6.15 -16.62 -16.45
N SER A 479 6.91 -17.13 -17.43
CA SER A 479 7.51 -18.46 -17.33
C SER A 479 8.52 -18.57 -16.17
N ALA A 480 9.32 -17.53 -15.92
CA ALA A 480 10.21 -17.48 -14.75
C ALA A 480 9.42 -17.53 -13.43
N LYS A 481 8.25 -16.88 -13.36
CA LYS A 481 7.35 -17.00 -12.21
C LYS A 481 6.87 -18.43 -12.01
N ALA A 482 6.54 -19.15 -13.08
CA ALA A 482 6.14 -20.55 -12.98
C ALA A 482 7.26 -21.42 -12.40
N VAL A 483 8.51 -21.24 -12.87
CA VAL A 483 9.70 -21.90 -12.31
C VAL A 483 9.79 -21.66 -10.80
N MET A 484 9.66 -20.39 -10.38
CA MET A 484 9.72 -20.04 -8.96
C MET A 484 8.53 -20.56 -8.15
N GLY A 485 7.35 -20.68 -8.75
CA GLY A 485 6.18 -21.29 -8.12
C GLY A 485 6.37 -22.80 -7.86
N ILE A 486 6.97 -23.52 -8.80
CA ILE A 486 7.31 -24.95 -8.64
C ILE A 486 8.36 -25.15 -7.54
N GLU A 487 9.39 -24.30 -7.51
CA GLU A 487 10.39 -24.29 -6.43
C GLU A 487 9.77 -23.93 -5.07
N ALA A 488 8.85 -22.97 -5.05
CA ALA A 488 8.12 -22.61 -3.84
C ALA A 488 7.28 -23.78 -3.31
N PHE A 489 6.59 -24.53 -4.18
CA PHE A 489 5.86 -25.73 -3.76
C PHE A 489 6.79 -26.82 -3.21
N SER A 490 7.96 -27.02 -3.83
CA SER A 490 8.99 -27.92 -3.28
C SER A 490 9.37 -27.56 -1.85
N ARG A 491 9.55 -26.27 -1.56
CA ARG A 491 9.88 -25.76 -0.22
C ARG A 491 8.74 -25.95 0.77
N ILE A 492 7.50 -25.71 0.34
CA ILE A 492 6.31 -25.96 1.17
C ILE A 492 6.23 -27.45 1.54
N ALA A 493 6.39 -28.35 0.57
CA ALA A 493 6.41 -29.79 0.80
C ALA A 493 7.52 -30.18 1.80
N ALA A 494 8.73 -29.63 1.64
CA ALA A 494 9.84 -29.87 2.57
C ALA A 494 9.52 -29.39 4.00
N CYS A 495 8.92 -28.20 4.15
CA CYS A 495 8.50 -27.66 5.45
C CYS A 495 7.40 -28.51 6.13
N LEU A 496 6.64 -29.29 5.36
CA LEU A 496 5.60 -30.20 5.85
C LEU A 496 6.10 -31.63 6.06
N GLY A 497 7.36 -31.93 5.70
CA GLY A 497 7.95 -33.27 5.82
C GLY A 497 7.67 -34.19 4.64
N GLU A 498 7.15 -33.67 3.52
CA GLU A 498 6.86 -34.42 2.30
C GLU A 498 8.11 -34.50 1.41
N GLU A 499 9.17 -35.18 1.88
CA GLU A 499 10.52 -35.14 1.30
C GLU A 499 10.59 -35.61 -0.17
N GLU A 500 9.88 -36.69 -0.52
CA GLU A 500 9.87 -37.22 -1.90
C GLU A 500 9.18 -36.25 -2.87
N GLU A 501 8.10 -35.61 -2.42
CA GLU A 501 7.39 -34.60 -3.21
C GLU A 501 8.24 -33.34 -3.37
N ALA A 502 8.86 -32.87 -2.28
CA ALA A 502 9.80 -31.76 -2.31
C ALA A 502 10.91 -31.98 -3.34
N LYS A 503 11.57 -33.15 -3.28
CA LYS A 503 12.64 -33.50 -4.23
C LYS A 503 12.15 -33.51 -5.67
N LYS A 504 11.01 -34.15 -5.95
CA LYS A 504 10.43 -34.22 -7.30
C LYS A 504 10.19 -32.83 -7.89
N TYR A 505 9.54 -31.94 -7.15
CA TYR A 505 9.22 -30.60 -7.64
C TYR A 505 10.48 -29.73 -7.78
N HIS A 506 11.48 -29.90 -6.91
CA HIS A 506 12.77 -29.23 -7.09
C HIS A 506 13.48 -29.66 -8.38
N GLU A 507 13.51 -30.97 -8.68
CA GLU A 507 14.10 -31.49 -9.93
C GLU A 507 13.40 -30.93 -11.18
N GLU A 508 12.07 -30.76 -11.14
CA GLU A 508 11.32 -30.10 -12.21
C GLU A 508 11.62 -28.60 -12.31
N ALA A 509 11.73 -27.87 -11.19
CA ALA A 509 12.13 -26.47 -11.19
C ALA A 509 13.51 -26.29 -11.84
N VAL A 510 14.49 -27.13 -11.51
CA VAL A 510 15.82 -27.14 -12.13
C VAL A 510 15.73 -27.39 -13.64
N ARG A 511 14.94 -28.39 -14.07
CA ARG A 511 14.73 -28.69 -15.49
C ARG A 511 14.12 -27.50 -16.23
N MET A 512 13.08 -26.90 -15.68
CA MET A 512 12.40 -25.75 -16.27
C MET A 512 13.31 -24.52 -16.33
N ALA A 513 14.10 -24.23 -15.29
CA ALA A 513 15.07 -23.13 -15.28
C ALA A 513 16.14 -23.29 -16.37
N GLN A 514 16.69 -24.50 -16.54
CA GLN A 514 17.66 -24.80 -17.61
C GLN A 514 17.06 -24.63 -19.01
N SER A 515 15.80 -25.07 -19.19
CA SER A 515 15.06 -24.87 -20.44
C SER A 515 14.81 -23.38 -20.71
N TRP A 516 14.39 -22.65 -19.68
CA TRP A 516 14.17 -21.21 -19.72
C TRP A 516 15.43 -20.48 -20.18
N GLU A 517 16.58 -20.68 -19.51
CA GLU A 517 17.85 -20.01 -19.85
C GLU A 517 18.24 -20.23 -21.32
N LYS A 518 18.03 -21.44 -21.83
CA LYS A 518 18.37 -21.79 -23.21
C LYS A 518 17.43 -21.13 -24.21
N ARG A 519 16.12 -21.14 -23.95
CA ARG A 519 15.08 -20.67 -24.89
C ARG A 519 14.91 -19.16 -24.89
N SER A 520 15.15 -18.49 -23.76
CA SER A 520 14.97 -17.04 -23.63
C SER A 520 16.23 -16.24 -23.99
N ALA A 521 17.38 -16.86 -24.24
CA ALA A 521 18.61 -16.14 -24.51
C ALA A 521 18.54 -15.26 -25.78
N ALA A 522 19.00 -14.01 -25.67
CA ALA A 522 19.17 -13.05 -26.77
C ALA A 522 20.59 -12.45 -26.81
N GLY A 523 21.60 -13.23 -26.41
CA GLY A 523 23.00 -12.81 -26.37
C GLY A 523 23.37 -12.12 -25.07
N ASP A 524 23.20 -10.79 -25.00
CA ASP A 524 23.56 -9.96 -23.84
C ASP A 524 22.40 -9.72 -22.86
N HIS A 525 21.23 -10.28 -23.12
CA HIS A 525 20.02 -10.23 -22.28
C HIS A 525 19.09 -11.42 -22.60
N TYR A 526 17.92 -11.46 -21.94
CA TYR A 526 16.85 -12.43 -22.16
C TYR A 526 15.57 -11.78 -22.72
N ARG A 527 14.92 -12.50 -23.65
CA ARG A 527 13.81 -12.04 -24.47
C ARG A 527 12.57 -11.65 -23.65
N LEU A 528 11.73 -10.75 -24.16
CA LEU A 528 10.40 -10.48 -23.58
C LEU A 528 9.46 -11.68 -23.78
N THR A 529 9.42 -12.21 -25.00
CA THR A 529 8.65 -13.40 -25.39
C THR A 529 9.55 -14.44 -26.05
N PHE A 530 9.21 -15.72 -25.95
CA PHE A 530 10.06 -16.79 -26.52
C PHE A 530 10.16 -16.72 -28.05
N ASP A 531 9.15 -16.16 -28.71
CA ASP A 531 8.99 -16.08 -30.16
C ASP A 531 9.52 -14.78 -30.78
N CYS A 532 9.99 -13.81 -29.99
CA CYS A 532 10.51 -12.53 -30.47
C CYS A 532 11.97 -12.28 -30.05
N GLU A 533 12.91 -12.48 -30.98
CA GLU A 533 14.36 -12.51 -30.66
C GLU A 533 14.95 -11.16 -30.23
N GLU A 534 14.44 -10.05 -30.76
CA GLU A 534 14.97 -8.68 -30.53
C GLU A 534 14.33 -7.98 -29.32
N SER A 535 13.49 -8.70 -28.57
CA SER A 535 12.70 -8.15 -27.46
C SER A 535 13.40 -8.30 -26.11
N TRP A 536 13.03 -7.50 -25.11
CA TRP A 536 13.59 -7.60 -23.76
C TRP A 536 12.60 -7.10 -22.70
N SER A 537 12.76 -7.51 -21.44
CA SER A 537 12.02 -6.95 -20.30
C SER A 537 12.75 -7.15 -18.98
N LEU A 538 12.38 -6.38 -17.97
CA LEU A 538 12.78 -6.61 -16.59
C LEU A 538 12.36 -8.03 -16.14
N LYS A 539 13.31 -8.82 -15.67
CA LYS A 539 13.09 -10.20 -15.18
C LYS A 539 12.88 -10.22 -13.68
N TYR A 540 11.95 -9.40 -13.22
CA TYR A 540 11.73 -9.17 -11.78
C TYR A 540 11.39 -10.45 -11.02
N ASN A 541 10.76 -11.45 -11.64
CA ASN A 541 10.41 -12.71 -10.96
C ASN A 541 11.62 -13.56 -10.57
N LEU A 542 12.80 -13.33 -11.17
CA LEU A 542 14.03 -14.02 -10.78
C LEU A 542 14.52 -13.63 -9.38
N VAL A 543 13.99 -12.54 -8.80
CA VAL A 543 14.34 -12.11 -7.44
C VAL A 543 14.07 -13.16 -6.37
N TRP A 544 13.11 -14.05 -6.62
CA TRP A 544 12.79 -15.11 -5.68
C TRP A 544 13.84 -16.22 -5.66
N ASP A 545 14.63 -16.42 -6.73
CA ASP A 545 15.79 -17.32 -6.70
C ASP A 545 16.85 -16.78 -5.73
N HIS A 546 17.08 -15.46 -5.73
CA HIS A 546 17.93 -14.77 -4.76
C HIS A 546 17.35 -14.80 -3.34
N PHE A 547 16.05 -14.51 -3.19
CA PHE A 547 15.39 -14.52 -1.89
C PHE A 547 15.41 -15.91 -1.27
N PHE A 548 15.16 -16.98 -2.02
CA PHE A 548 15.17 -18.35 -1.51
C PHE A 548 16.59 -18.94 -1.43
N GLY A 549 17.54 -18.41 -2.20
CA GLY A 549 18.87 -18.99 -2.35
C GLY A 549 18.82 -20.36 -3.05
N SER A 550 17.91 -20.54 -4.01
CA SER A 550 17.71 -21.81 -4.69
C SER A 550 18.82 -22.14 -5.68
N GLY A 551 19.42 -21.12 -6.31
CA GLY A 551 20.49 -21.30 -7.29
C GLY A 551 20.01 -22.02 -8.56
N LEU A 552 18.74 -21.84 -8.94
CA LEU A 552 18.15 -22.43 -10.14
C LEU A 552 18.71 -21.79 -11.41
N PHE A 553 18.98 -20.48 -11.34
CA PHE A 553 19.53 -19.69 -12.42
C PHE A 553 21.01 -19.44 -12.17
N LYS A 554 21.83 -19.52 -13.22
CA LYS A 554 23.27 -19.29 -13.08
C LYS A 554 23.57 -17.82 -12.75
N PRO A 555 24.66 -17.51 -12.02
CA PRO A 555 25.08 -16.14 -11.74
C PRO A 555 25.17 -15.25 -13.00
N GLU A 556 25.61 -15.81 -14.13
CA GLU A 556 25.74 -15.07 -15.39
C GLU A 556 24.39 -14.56 -15.93
N VAL A 557 23.26 -15.15 -15.53
CA VAL A 557 21.90 -14.67 -15.88
C VAL A 557 21.71 -13.27 -15.32
N PHE A 558 21.97 -13.10 -14.02
CA PHE A 558 21.80 -11.86 -13.27
C PHE A 558 22.79 -10.77 -13.69
N GLU A 559 24.05 -11.17 -13.95
CA GLU A 559 25.08 -10.25 -14.44
C GLU A 559 24.72 -9.67 -15.82
N LYS A 560 24.22 -10.52 -16.74
CA LYS A 560 23.78 -10.08 -18.07
C LYS A 560 22.62 -9.10 -18.00
N GLU A 561 21.55 -9.47 -17.28
CA GLU A 561 20.38 -8.61 -17.12
C GLU A 561 20.74 -7.27 -16.48
N THR A 562 21.52 -7.28 -15.39
CA THR A 562 21.99 -6.04 -14.75
C THR A 562 22.79 -5.17 -15.73
N ALA A 563 23.76 -5.76 -16.44
CA ALA A 563 24.58 -5.03 -17.41
C ALA A 563 23.73 -4.46 -18.55
N PHE A 564 22.69 -5.16 -18.97
CA PHE A 564 21.76 -4.70 -19.98
C PHE A 564 20.88 -3.55 -19.46
N TYR A 565 20.30 -3.68 -18.26
CA TYR A 565 19.49 -2.64 -17.62
C TYR A 565 20.25 -1.33 -17.47
N LEU A 566 21.52 -1.39 -17.05
CA LEU A 566 22.38 -0.21 -16.93
C LEU A 566 22.65 0.51 -18.25
N LYS A 567 22.51 -0.16 -19.41
CA LYS A 567 22.56 0.47 -20.74
C LYS A 567 21.22 1.10 -21.14
N LYS A 568 20.12 0.63 -20.56
CA LYS A 568 18.74 1.04 -20.87
C LYS A 568 18.18 2.06 -19.88
N THR A 569 18.88 2.34 -18.79
CA THR A 569 18.48 3.33 -17.79
C THR A 569 18.32 4.72 -18.43
N SER A 570 17.13 5.27 -18.28
CA SER A 570 16.75 6.65 -18.61
C SER A 570 16.81 7.54 -17.36
N THR A 571 16.40 8.81 -17.49
CA THR A 571 16.43 9.81 -16.40
C THR A 571 15.74 9.33 -15.12
N PHE A 572 14.63 8.62 -15.25
CA PHE A 572 13.75 8.27 -14.13
C PHE A 572 13.67 6.76 -13.85
N GLY A 573 14.33 5.92 -14.64
CA GLY A 573 14.31 4.47 -14.43
C GLY A 573 14.71 3.70 -15.66
N VAL A 574 14.66 2.37 -15.57
CA VAL A 574 14.82 1.46 -16.70
C VAL A 574 13.42 1.16 -17.25
N PRO A 575 13.12 1.33 -18.55
CA PRO A 575 11.83 0.90 -19.10
C PRO A 575 11.49 -0.55 -18.73
N LEU A 576 10.21 -0.85 -18.56
CA LEU A 576 9.74 -2.19 -18.20
C LEU A 576 10.16 -3.23 -19.24
N ASP A 577 10.04 -2.86 -20.51
CA ASP A 577 10.36 -3.72 -21.65
C ASP A 577 10.59 -2.92 -22.95
N SER A 578 10.86 -3.64 -24.04
CA SER A 578 11.11 -3.07 -25.37
C SER A 578 9.92 -2.37 -26.04
N ARG A 579 8.69 -2.48 -25.52
CA ARG A 579 7.47 -1.98 -26.19
C ARG A 579 7.28 -0.48 -25.99
N LYS A 580 7.64 0.04 -24.83
CA LYS A 580 7.37 1.43 -24.38
C LYS A 580 8.44 1.91 -23.41
N THR A 581 8.43 3.22 -23.17
CA THR A 581 9.35 3.92 -22.26
C THR A 581 8.87 3.92 -20.81
N TYR A 582 7.64 3.49 -20.52
CA TYR A 582 7.15 3.38 -19.15
C TYR A 582 7.83 2.26 -18.36
N THR A 583 7.74 2.35 -17.04
CA THR A 583 8.36 1.42 -16.11
C THR A 583 7.54 1.25 -14.82
N LYS A 584 8.01 0.36 -13.95
CA LYS A 584 7.50 0.16 -12.59
C LYS A 584 8.58 0.31 -11.53
N SER A 585 8.34 1.13 -10.51
CA SER A 585 9.32 1.39 -9.44
C SER A 585 9.67 0.14 -8.65
N ASP A 586 8.67 -0.65 -8.26
CA ASP A 586 8.82 -1.89 -7.53
C ASP A 586 9.64 -2.93 -8.33
N TRP A 587 9.32 -3.12 -9.62
CA TRP A 587 10.08 -4.04 -10.49
C TRP A 587 11.53 -3.62 -10.73
N ILE A 588 11.82 -2.32 -10.84
CA ILE A 588 13.21 -1.84 -10.88
C ILE A 588 13.95 -2.22 -9.59
N LEU A 589 13.32 -2.04 -8.42
CA LEU A 589 13.94 -2.34 -7.12
C LEU A 589 14.14 -3.85 -6.90
N TRP A 590 13.24 -4.68 -7.41
CA TRP A 590 13.44 -6.14 -7.44
C TRP A 590 14.64 -6.50 -8.31
N CYS A 591 14.73 -5.93 -9.51
CA CYS A 591 15.87 -6.15 -10.41
C CYS A 591 17.18 -5.58 -9.87
N ALA A 592 17.14 -4.47 -9.14
CA ALA A 592 18.34 -3.91 -8.51
C ALA A 592 18.93 -4.86 -7.46
N SER A 593 18.15 -5.78 -6.91
CA SER A 593 18.62 -6.82 -5.98
C SER A 593 19.57 -7.84 -6.64
N PHE A 594 19.66 -7.85 -7.97
CA PHE A 594 20.62 -8.63 -8.76
C PHE A 594 22.00 -7.99 -8.86
N ALA A 595 22.10 -6.69 -8.56
CA ALA A 595 23.28 -5.90 -8.85
C ALA A 595 24.54 -6.53 -8.21
N PRO A 596 25.64 -6.68 -8.98
CA PRO A 596 26.85 -7.33 -8.50
C PRO A 596 27.60 -6.50 -7.46
N ASP A 597 27.34 -5.19 -7.42
CA ASP A 597 27.95 -4.25 -6.50
C ASP A 597 27.02 -3.06 -6.18
N ARG A 598 27.45 -2.24 -5.20
CA ARG A 598 26.69 -1.07 -4.75
C ARG A 598 26.55 0.01 -5.81
N GLU A 599 27.49 0.12 -6.74
CA GLU A 599 27.45 1.14 -7.80
C GLU A 599 26.38 0.79 -8.84
N ALA A 600 26.32 -0.47 -9.28
CA ALA A 600 25.26 -0.97 -10.13
C ALA A 600 23.89 -0.84 -9.47
N PHE A 601 23.77 -1.18 -8.18
CA PHE A 601 22.54 -0.99 -7.41
C PHE A 601 22.12 0.48 -7.40
N TYR A 602 23.05 1.38 -7.07
CA TYR A 602 22.81 2.82 -7.02
C TYR A 602 22.34 3.35 -8.38
N ARG A 603 23.01 2.97 -9.46
CA ARG A 603 22.67 3.42 -10.82
C ARG A 603 21.29 2.95 -11.30
N LEU A 604 20.77 1.85 -10.77
CA LEU A 604 19.41 1.38 -11.06
C LEU A 604 18.35 2.06 -10.18
N THR A 605 18.67 2.41 -8.94
CA THR A 605 17.70 2.91 -7.95
C THR A 605 17.63 4.43 -7.82
N ALA A 606 18.74 5.13 -8.02
CA ALA A 606 18.80 6.59 -7.97
C ALA A 606 17.84 7.28 -8.96
N PRO A 607 17.63 6.78 -10.20
CA PRO A 607 16.63 7.34 -11.11
C PRO A 607 15.19 7.29 -10.56
N VAL A 608 14.83 6.24 -9.82
CA VAL A 608 13.51 6.12 -9.18
C VAL A 608 13.37 7.14 -8.05
N ALA A 609 14.43 7.37 -7.28
CA ALA A 609 14.45 8.43 -6.27
C ALA A 609 14.36 9.82 -6.89
N GLU A 610 14.98 10.02 -8.05
CA GLU A 610 14.87 11.25 -8.82
C GLU A 610 13.42 11.46 -9.28
N TYR A 611 12.76 10.44 -9.82
CA TYR A 611 11.33 10.49 -10.18
C TYR A 611 10.45 10.97 -9.01
N ALA A 612 10.59 10.33 -7.85
CA ALA A 612 9.82 10.68 -6.67
C ALA A 612 10.10 12.11 -6.12
N ARG A 613 11.24 12.71 -6.46
CA ARG A 613 11.60 14.09 -6.07
C ARG A 613 11.17 15.14 -7.09
N SER A 614 11.22 14.82 -8.37
CA SER A 614 11.17 15.82 -9.45
C SER A 614 10.02 15.67 -10.43
N THR A 615 9.21 14.60 -10.34
CA THR A 615 7.97 14.48 -11.13
C THR A 615 7.08 15.72 -10.97
N GLU A 616 6.50 16.20 -12.07
CA GLU A 616 5.57 17.33 -12.05
C GLU A 616 4.16 16.94 -11.58
N ASP A 617 3.87 15.64 -11.53
CA ASP A 617 2.55 15.15 -11.17
C ASP A 617 2.34 15.23 -9.66
N ARG A 618 1.16 15.71 -9.25
CA ARG A 618 0.82 15.98 -7.85
C ARG A 618 -0.11 14.91 -7.28
N VAL A 619 0.37 13.67 -7.33
CA VAL A 619 -0.34 12.47 -6.85
C VAL A 619 0.52 11.70 -5.85
N PRO A 620 -0.07 10.86 -4.99
CA PRO A 620 0.69 9.89 -4.20
C PRO A 620 1.58 9.03 -5.10
N PHE A 621 2.68 8.52 -4.55
CA PHE A 621 3.78 7.90 -5.30
C PHE A 621 3.28 6.76 -6.20
N SER A 622 3.16 7.06 -7.50
CA SER A 622 2.71 6.10 -8.51
C SER A 622 3.80 5.07 -8.79
N ASP A 623 3.40 3.82 -8.91
CA ASP A 623 4.30 2.76 -9.35
C ASP A 623 4.48 2.71 -10.87
N TRP A 624 3.53 3.18 -11.68
CA TRP A 624 3.62 3.12 -13.15
C TRP A 624 3.76 4.50 -13.78
N TYR A 625 4.93 4.76 -14.36
CA TYR A 625 5.30 6.07 -14.90
C TYR A 625 6.24 5.94 -16.11
N ASP A 626 6.35 7.00 -16.88
CA ASP A 626 7.26 7.10 -18.02
C ASP A 626 8.72 7.33 -17.56
N ALA A 627 9.65 6.44 -17.93
CA ALA A 627 11.03 6.47 -17.44
C ALA A 627 11.88 7.61 -18.04
N GLU A 628 11.40 8.29 -19.08
CA GLU A 628 12.10 9.41 -19.71
C GLU A 628 11.61 10.76 -19.19
N SER A 629 10.29 10.95 -19.12
CA SER A 629 9.64 12.21 -18.73
C SER A 629 9.26 12.29 -17.25
N GLY A 630 9.16 11.16 -16.56
CA GLY A 630 8.77 11.12 -15.15
C GLY A 630 7.28 11.44 -14.95
N ARG A 631 6.47 11.30 -16.01
CA ARG A 631 5.02 11.44 -15.94
C ARG A 631 4.38 10.13 -15.48
N TYR A 632 3.53 10.17 -14.46
CA TYR A 632 2.75 8.99 -14.08
C TYR A 632 1.82 8.58 -15.23
N CYS A 633 1.58 7.28 -15.36
CA CYS A 633 0.60 6.72 -16.28
C CYS A 633 -0.74 6.53 -15.57
N HIS A 634 -0.75 5.70 -14.52
CA HIS A 634 -1.89 5.41 -13.63
C HIS A 634 -1.34 4.96 -12.26
N PHE A 635 -2.09 4.15 -11.49
CA PHE A 635 -1.58 3.40 -10.35
C PHE A 635 -1.03 4.28 -9.22
N ILE A 636 -1.81 5.28 -8.82
CA ILE A 636 -1.47 6.17 -7.69
C ILE A 636 -1.84 5.53 -6.35
N GLY A 637 -0.95 5.65 -5.35
CA GLY A 637 -1.28 5.25 -3.98
C GLY A 637 -1.46 3.75 -3.76
N ARG A 638 -0.88 2.88 -4.61
CA ARG A 638 -0.99 1.41 -4.47
C ARG A 638 -0.06 0.83 -3.41
N SER A 639 -0.44 -0.33 -2.89
CA SER A 639 0.35 -1.15 -1.96
C SER A 639 1.59 -1.77 -2.59
N VAL A 640 1.66 -1.88 -3.92
CA VAL A 640 2.77 -2.53 -4.64
C VAL A 640 4.13 -1.88 -4.38
N GLN A 641 4.16 -0.63 -3.91
CA GLN A 641 5.39 0.04 -3.45
C GLN A 641 6.05 -0.67 -2.25
N GLY A 642 5.39 -1.64 -1.62
CA GLY A 642 6.00 -2.57 -0.68
C GLY A 642 7.17 -3.34 -1.30
N GLY A 643 7.21 -3.43 -2.63
CA GLY A 643 8.28 -4.05 -3.40
C GLY A 643 9.61 -3.32 -3.30
N ILE A 644 9.61 -2.03 -2.95
CA ILE A 644 10.81 -1.24 -2.67
C ILE A 644 11.63 -1.89 -1.54
N TYR A 645 11.02 -2.65 -0.64
CA TYR A 645 11.68 -3.25 0.52
C TYR A 645 12.42 -4.56 0.18
N MET A 646 12.32 -5.07 -1.05
CA MET A 646 12.95 -6.33 -1.47
C MET A 646 14.47 -6.38 -1.26
N PRO A 647 15.27 -5.35 -1.65
CA PRO A 647 16.71 -5.34 -1.37
C PRO A 647 17.04 -5.51 0.12
N MET A 648 16.35 -4.77 0.99
CA MET A 648 16.55 -4.83 2.44
C MET A 648 16.09 -6.18 3.03
N LEU A 649 14.99 -6.76 2.53
CA LEU A 649 14.54 -8.09 2.91
C LEU A 649 15.61 -9.15 2.63
N ILE A 650 16.18 -9.14 1.43
CA ILE A 650 17.23 -10.08 1.03
C ILE A 650 18.50 -9.88 1.87
N GLU A 651 18.93 -8.63 2.09
CA GLU A 651 20.12 -8.34 2.91
C GLU A 651 19.94 -8.81 4.36
N ASN A 652 18.77 -8.55 4.96
CA ASN A 652 18.49 -8.99 6.33
C ASN A 652 18.41 -10.51 6.46
N ARG A 653 17.87 -11.22 5.45
CA ARG A 653 17.89 -12.69 5.41
C ARG A 653 19.31 -13.22 5.36
N LYS A 654 20.18 -12.68 4.49
CA LYS A 654 21.60 -13.10 4.39
C LYS A 654 22.33 -12.91 5.73
N LYS A 655 22.20 -11.75 6.36
CA LYS A 655 22.80 -11.48 7.69
C LYS A 655 22.34 -12.48 8.76
N LYS A 656 21.06 -12.87 8.76
CA LYS A 656 20.51 -13.87 9.69
C LYS A 656 20.97 -15.31 9.41
N GLN A 657 21.38 -15.62 8.19
CA GLN A 657 21.93 -16.94 7.84
C GLN A 657 23.42 -17.06 8.17
N GLU A 658 24.15 -15.93 8.19
CA GLU A 658 25.57 -15.85 8.54
C GLU A 658 25.83 -15.76 10.05
N ALA A 659 24.85 -15.28 10.82
CA ALA A 659 24.87 -15.18 12.29
C ALA A 659 24.38 -16.47 12.96
#